data_AF-A0A9D6VZC8-F1
#
_entry.id   AF-A0A9D6VZC8-F1
#
_cell.length_a   1.000
_cell.length_b   1.000
_cell.length_c   1.000
_cell.angle_alpha   90.00
_cell.angle_beta   90.00
_cell.angle_gamma   90.00
#
_symmetry.space_group_name_H-M   'P 1'
#
loop_
_entity.id
_entity.type
_entity.pdbx_description
1 polymer ?
#
loop_
_entity_poly.entity_id
_entity_poly.type
_entity_poly.pdbx_seq_one_letter_code
_entity_poly.pdbx_strand_id
1 'polypeptide(L)'
;MMRKDEWRWLIPAVLLFVPSASRADSAALRVEGAPAGGFGSWGLLLAVNADDDDENLRLDGRQSPPPAADDDPRLVRLEPPAGTADVALDATGAERIRVHAGGALVALPGSVDAAATALAIDGVRASTAPADVVLRATFRDAAGATLASAELPITVVGIAFLDARNEPVDPVRASLQVSNEITTNDTLPRDGGLEVVSPDPDNFRVEAFLPALPEAVVSVRSAAPGAAETRAELGPLPLAGDASSVRRSPFVRLVADTMDWTAPGVTRQVLLVALRDRVTAVVRAPDGQTATTDLRVGRPGNEDGPQAVRLARWNIHFLRLQSGGPLALGVDEATALDIGRDQVVASNEVYAPCNITFGDPAATTIAFEDPPGPTMLAVGDIDALTSAGGEVRFTVNGTTIGPIRVGANWRPHQTAALIGAVVEAAGFAVEVSENAPVDYGAGRSADVLILDAAGGPVRIGHAGDAPLSTDPRQSLTIGELDLTDRLTEFNNATSSAGTLEERTMYKVLADHDLATIDLFVINRFAGGGRQGEAFIEHDHGTVLNALVLDRTGIRQTRQAWTQSHEAGHVLLDDPYHPDNFGEDRPWLLMDADASLGDVTGPKRLSDEECQRVHRESGIDASPAMLQRWDEIPAEHLAPLDDTAFDPGYPRP
;
A
#
# COMPACT_ATOMS: atom_id res chain seq x y z
N MET A 1 8.51 41.54 -57.15
CA MET A 1 7.77 42.37 -58.11
C MET A 1 6.68 43.10 -57.34
N MET A 2 6.78 44.43 -57.27
CA MET A 2 5.95 45.37 -56.49
C MET A 2 4.56 45.58 -57.11
N ARG A 3 3.57 45.95 -56.27
CA ARG A 3 2.68 47.15 -56.33
C ARG A 3 1.77 47.14 -55.08
N LYS A 4 1.66 48.19 -54.24
CA LYS A 4 1.08 49.55 -54.44
C LYS A 4 -0.41 49.48 -54.80
N ASP A 5 -1.40 50.11 -54.15
CA ASP A 5 -1.49 51.30 -53.28
C ASP A 5 -2.83 51.30 -52.50
N GLU A 6 -2.84 51.99 -51.34
CA GLU A 6 -3.87 52.91 -50.75
C GLU A 6 -5.33 52.41 -50.58
N TRP A 7 -6.03 52.67 -49.48
CA TRP A 7 -6.80 53.91 -49.22
C TRP A 7 -6.99 54.16 -47.70
N ARG A 8 -6.86 55.44 -47.32
CA ARG A 8 -7.07 56.03 -45.99
C ARG A 8 -8.55 56.33 -45.73
N TRP A 9 -9.02 56.11 -44.49
CA TRP A 9 -9.99 56.99 -43.81
C TRP A 9 -9.66 57.03 -42.31
N LEU A 10 -9.26 58.21 -41.83
CA LEU A 10 -9.13 58.58 -40.43
C LEU A 10 -10.47 59.16 -39.95
N ILE A 11 -11.06 58.58 -38.91
CA ILE A 11 -12.13 59.18 -38.11
C ILE A 11 -11.57 59.36 -36.69
N PRO A 12 -11.55 60.57 -36.12
CA PRO A 12 -11.21 60.75 -34.71
C PRO A 12 -12.44 60.45 -33.86
N ALA A 13 -12.48 59.28 -33.23
CA ALA A 13 -13.44 59.01 -32.16
C ALA A 13 -12.94 59.71 -30.88
N VAL A 14 -13.60 60.80 -30.53
CA VAL A 14 -13.51 61.45 -29.22
C VAL A 14 -14.06 60.47 -28.18
N LEU A 15 -13.17 59.81 -27.45
CA LEU A 15 -13.51 59.03 -26.25
C LEU A 15 -13.85 60.01 -25.12
N LEU A 16 -15.14 60.29 -24.97
CA LEU A 16 -15.68 60.86 -23.74
C LEU A 16 -15.52 59.81 -22.63
N PHE A 17 -14.53 60.02 -21.75
CA PHE A 17 -14.49 59.40 -20.43
C PHE A 17 -15.72 59.86 -19.66
N VAL A 18 -16.80 59.09 -19.74
CA VAL A 18 -17.80 59.07 -18.67
C VAL A 18 -17.13 58.32 -17.53
N PRO A 19 -16.95 58.90 -16.33
CA PRO A 19 -16.58 58.11 -15.18
C PRO A 19 -17.74 57.15 -14.94
N SER A 20 -17.57 55.90 -15.38
CA SER A 20 -18.33 54.78 -14.86
C SER A 20 -18.22 54.90 -13.34
N ALA A 21 -19.35 55.11 -12.68
CA ALA A 21 -19.41 55.01 -11.23
C ALA A 21 -18.73 53.70 -10.86
N SER A 22 -17.58 53.82 -10.19
CA SER A 22 -16.82 52.71 -9.65
C SER A 22 -17.81 51.84 -8.90
N ARG A 23 -18.02 50.62 -9.41
CA ARG A 23 -18.41 49.50 -8.56
C ARG A 23 -17.43 49.57 -7.39
N ALA A 24 -17.92 49.89 -6.19
CA ALA A 24 -17.06 49.90 -5.02
C ALA A 24 -16.41 48.51 -4.96
N ASP A 25 -15.11 48.45 -5.23
CA ASP A 25 -14.31 47.24 -5.04
C ASP A 25 -14.55 46.80 -3.59
N SER A 26 -15.18 45.65 -3.42
CA SER A 26 -15.44 44.99 -2.14
C SER A 26 -14.15 44.41 -1.54
N ALA A 27 -13.04 45.14 -1.65
CA ALA A 27 -11.66 44.74 -1.39
C ALA A 27 -11.31 44.74 0.11
N ALA A 28 -12.15 44.14 0.95
CA ALA A 28 -11.80 43.94 2.38
C ALA A 28 -11.79 42.46 2.80
N LEU A 29 -12.45 41.58 2.02
CA LEU A 29 -12.37 40.12 2.15
C LEU A 29 -11.90 39.55 0.82
N ARG A 30 -10.69 38.99 0.79
CA ARG A 30 -10.08 38.45 -0.43
C ARG A 30 -9.82 36.96 -0.27
N VAL A 31 -10.56 36.14 -1.00
CA VAL A 31 -10.34 34.69 -1.00
C VAL A 31 -9.09 34.36 -1.83
N GLU A 32 -8.21 33.55 -1.26
CA GLU A 32 -7.01 33.05 -1.94
C GLU A 32 -7.42 32.11 -3.08
N GLY A 33 -6.83 32.28 -4.27
CA GLY A 33 -7.17 31.46 -5.44
C GLY A 33 -8.52 31.78 -6.11
N ALA A 34 -9.22 32.87 -5.71
CA ALA A 34 -10.47 33.25 -6.35
C ALA A 34 -10.33 33.49 -7.87
N PRO A 35 -11.33 33.11 -8.68
CA PRO A 35 -11.30 33.34 -10.12
C PRO A 35 -11.22 34.84 -10.45
N ALA A 36 -10.48 35.19 -11.50
CA ALA A 36 -10.19 36.58 -11.89
C ALA A 36 -11.44 37.43 -12.21
N GLY A 37 -12.60 36.81 -12.38
CA GLY A 37 -13.89 37.47 -12.61
C GLY A 37 -14.74 37.73 -11.35
N GLY A 38 -14.24 37.36 -10.17
CA GLY A 38 -15.03 37.31 -8.93
C GLY A 38 -15.93 36.07 -8.86
N PHE A 39 -16.69 35.95 -7.78
CA PHE A 39 -17.60 34.81 -7.59
C PHE A 39 -18.82 34.90 -8.51
N GLY A 40 -19.31 33.73 -8.97
CA GLY A 40 -20.62 33.64 -9.61
C GLY A 40 -21.77 33.95 -8.64
N SER A 41 -23.02 33.67 -9.06
CA SER A 41 -24.23 33.87 -8.24
C SER A 41 -24.29 33.05 -6.95
N TRP A 42 -23.30 32.19 -6.72
CA TRP A 42 -23.21 31.23 -5.61
C TRP A 42 -22.20 31.68 -4.54
N GLY A 43 -21.43 32.74 -4.77
CA GLY A 43 -20.39 33.17 -3.83
C GLY A 43 -19.23 32.18 -3.73
N LEU A 44 -18.57 32.17 -2.57
CA LEU A 44 -17.53 31.19 -2.22
C LEU A 44 -18.15 29.80 -2.07
N LEU A 45 -17.58 28.80 -2.76
CA LEU A 45 -18.01 27.41 -2.66
C LEU A 45 -17.22 26.67 -1.57
N LEU A 46 -17.93 26.02 -0.64
CA LEU A 46 -17.38 25.15 0.41
C LEU A 46 -18.05 23.77 0.35
N ALA A 47 -17.36 22.72 0.77
CA ALA A 47 -17.99 21.45 1.12
C ALA A 47 -18.32 21.42 2.62
N VAL A 48 -19.25 20.56 3.03
CA VAL A 48 -19.33 20.13 4.43
C VAL A 48 -18.05 19.35 4.75
N ASN A 49 -17.20 19.88 5.61
CA ASN A 49 -16.03 19.17 6.13
C ASN A 49 -16.53 18.21 7.22
N ALA A 50 -16.29 16.93 7.00
CA ALA A 50 -16.70 15.85 7.87
C ALA A 50 -15.65 14.73 7.94
N ASP A 51 -14.40 15.01 7.58
CA ASP A 51 -13.26 14.08 7.62
C ASP A 51 -12.47 14.15 8.94
N ASP A 52 -11.55 13.20 9.10
CA ASP A 52 -10.61 13.05 10.22
C ASP A 52 -9.17 13.20 9.70
N ASP A 53 -8.84 14.42 9.27
CA ASP A 53 -7.59 14.69 8.54
C ASP A 53 -6.31 14.49 9.34
N ASP A 54 -6.37 14.71 10.65
CA ASP A 54 -5.25 14.55 11.55
C ASP A 54 -5.16 13.14 12.16
N GLU A 55 -6.02 12.22 11.72
CA GLU A 55 -6.07 10.82 12.13
C GLU A 55 -6.19 10.62 13.64
N ASN A 56 -6.74 11.61 14.34
CA ASN A 56 -6.82 11.56 15.80
C ASN A 56 -8.08 10.80 16.28
N LEU A 57 -8.90 10.31 15.33
CA LEU A 57 -10.18 9.66 15.52
C LEU A 57 -11.30 10.61 15.99
N ARG A 58 -11.27 11.88 15.55
CA ARG A 58 -12.30 12.88 15.87
C ARG A 58 -12.65 13.78 14.70
N LEU A 59 -13.96 13.94 14.50
CA LEU A 59 -14.52 14.97 13.61
C LEU A 59 -14.50 16.34 14.29
N ASP A 60 -13.32 16.87 14.59
CA ASP A 60 -13.16 18.19 15.18
C ASP A 60 -12.70 19.26 14.18
N GLY A 61 -12.49 18.87 12.91
CA GLY A 61 -12.01 19.75 11.85
C GLY A 61 -10.64 20.35 12.15
N ARG A 62 -9.87 19.73 13.05
CA ARG A 62 -8.50 20.17 13.33
C ARG A 62 -7.57 19.58 12.30
N GLN A 63 -6.66 20.43 11.87
CA GLN A 63 -5.53 20.03 11.04
C GLN A 63 -4.30 19.94 11.97
N SER A 64 -3.67 18.76 12.04
CA SER A 64 -2.36 18.66 12.68
C SER A 64 -1.34 19.46 11.86
N PRO A 65 -0.44 20.26 12.47
CA PRO A 65 0.62 20.94 11.74
C PRO A 65 1.70 19.93 11.30
N PRO A 66 2.15 19.95 10.03
CA PRO A 66 1.64 20.78 8.93
C PRO A 66 0.33 20.19 8.37
N PRO A 67 -0.65 21.03 7.97
CA PRO A 67 -1.93 20.54 7.46
C PRO A 67 -1.70 19.63 6.26
N ALA A 68 -2.44 18.51 6.17
CA ALA A 68 -2.55 17.76 4.92
C ALA A 68 -3.09 18.72 3.84
N ALA A 69 -2.51 18.66 2.64
CA ALA A 69 -2.80 19.61 1.56
C ALA A 69 -4.20 19.46 0.92
N ASP A 70 -5.02 18.52 1.41
CA ASP A 70 -6.13 17.95 0.65
C ASP A 70 -7.51 18.51 1.03
N ASP A 71 -7.60 19.11 2.22
CA ASP A 71 -8.80 19.77 2.73
C ASP A 71 -8.48 21.24 3.05
N ASP A 72 -8.27 22.04 1.99
CA ASP A 72 -7.86 23.43 2.10
C ASP A 72 -9.03 24.26 2.68
N PRO A 73 -9.06 24.61 3.99
CA PRO A 73 -10.02 25.58 4.49
C PRO A 73 -9.90 26.81 3.59
N ARG A 74 -11.01 27.38 3.15
CA ARG A 74 -10.91 28.51 2.22
C ARG A 74 -10.31 29.70 2.96
N LEU A 75 -9.05 29.99 2.64
CA LEU A 75 -8.32 31.11 3.22
C LEU A 75 -8.87 32.42 2.66
N VAL A 76 -9.45 33.22 3.55
CA VAL A 76 -9.97 34.54 3.26
C VAL A 76 -9.08 35.57 3.93
N ARG A 77 -8.29 36.29 3.14
CA ARG A 77 -7.45 37.38 3.63
C ARG A 77 -8.31 38.57 4.02
N LEU A 78 -8.02 39.10 5.20
CA LEU A 78 -8.59 40.35 5.68
C LEU A 78 -7.71 41.50 5.17
N GLU A 79 -8.30 42.46 4.47
CA GLU A 79 -7.63 43.68 4.03
C GLU A 79 -8.19 44.88 4.82
N PRO A 80 -7.82 45.04 6.11
CA PRO A 80 -8.40 46.05 6.97
C PRO A 80 -7.99 47.47 6.55
N PRO A 81 -8.91 48.45 6.58
CA PRO A 81 -8.56 49.86 6.42
C PRO A 81 -7.54 50.33 7.47
N ALA A 82 -6.74 51.33 7.12
CA ALA A 82 -5.83 51.94 8.07
C ALA A 82 -6.58 52.46 9.31
N GLY A 83 -6.06 52.15 10.49
CA GLY A 83 -6.68 52.52 11.77
C GLY A 83 -7.69 51.50 12.33
N THR A 84 -7.88 50.36 11.65
CA THR A 84 -8.65 49.23 12.22
C THR A 84 -7.96 48.70 13.47
N ALA A 85 -8.71 48.57 14.57
CA ALA A 85 -8.27 47.96 15.82
C ALA A 85 -8.83 46.55 15.98
N ASP A 86 -10.08 46.31 15.55
CA ASP A 86 -10.72 45.01 15.56
C ASP A 86 -11.63 44.81 14.32
N VAL A 87 -11.88 43.54 14.01
CA VAL A 87 -12.83 43.13 12.96
C VAL A 87 -13.95 42.33 13.61
N ALA A 88 -15.14 42.90 13.67
CA ALA A 88 -16.32 42.20 14.12
C ALA A 88 -16.86 41.30 13.00
N LEU A 89 -17.10 40.03 13.31
CA LEU A 89 -17.59 39.02 12.40
C LEU A 89 -19.01 38.61 12.79
N ASP A 90 -19.91 38.58 11.82
CA ASP A 90 -21.27 38.08 11.95
C ASP A 90 -21.66 37.32 10.68
N ALA A 91 -22.58 36.37 10.77
CA ALA A 91 -23.03 35.65 9.58
C ALA A 91 -24.53 35.36 9.60
N THR A 92 -25.19 35.60 8.47
CA THR A 92 -26.49 34.97 8.21
C THR A 92 -26.24 33.51 7.87
N GLY A 93 -26.96 32.58 8.51
CA GLY A 93 -26.74 31.13 8.35
C GLY A 93 -25.48 30.62 9.04
N ALA A 94 -25.04 31.26 10.14
CA ALA A 94 -23.81 30.91 10.87
C ALA A 94 -23.74 29.43 11.30
N GLU A 95 -24.86 28.74 11.47
CA GLU A 95 -24.92 27.31 11.78
C GLU A 95 -24.38 26.39 10.67
N ARG A 96 -24.12 26.93 9.47
CA ARG A 96 -23.59 26.21 8.30
C ARG A 96 -22.10 26.33 8.10
N ILE A 97 -21.43 27.25 8.80
CA ILE A 97 -20.00 27.49 8.64
C ILE A 97 -19.27 27.52 9.98
N ARG A 98 -17.99 27.20 9.96
CA ARG A 98 -17.04 27.53 11.03
C ARG A 98 -16.04 28.54 10.50
N VAL A 99 -15.56 29.40 11.39
CA VAL A 99 -14.56 30.42 11.07
C VAL A 99 -13.43 30.31 12.07
N HIS A 100 -12.21 30.19 11.58
CA HIS A 100 -11.00 30.12 12.37
C HIS A 100 -10.11 31.33 12.08
N ALA A 101 -9.48 31.88 13.11
CA ALA A 101 -8.51 32.96 13.00
C ALA A 101 -7.26 32.60 13.82
N GLY A 102 -6.10 32.53 13.16
CA GLY A 102 -4.86 32.10 13.81
C GLY A 102 -4.93 30.70 14.44
N GLY A 103 -5.70 29.78 13.84
CA GLY A 103 -5.94 28.42 14.34
C GLY A 103 -7.00 28.30 15.44
N ALA A 104 -7.52 29.41 15.97
CA ALA A 104 -8.57 29.39 16.98
C ALA A 104 -9.96 29.55 16.35
N LEU A 105 -10.94 28.76 16.83
CA LEU A 105 -12.34 28.90 16.44
C LEU A 105 -12.90 30.25 16.91
N VAL A 106 -13.57 30.96 16.00
CA VAL A 106 -14.26 32.22 16.25
C VAL A 106 -15.76 31.97 16.37
N ALA A 107 -16.34 32.28 17.52
CA ALA A 107 -17.79 32.25 17.70
C ALA A 107 -18.45 33.34 16.85
N LEU A 108 -19.57 33.03 16.19
CA LEU A 108 -20.35 33.98 15.41
C LEU A 108 -21.70 34.28 16.10
N PRO A 109 -22.05 35.55 16.36
CA PRO A 109 -21.24 36.76 16.15
C PRO A 109 -20.05 36.85 17.12
N GLY A 110 -18.94 37.45 16.66
CA GLY A 110 -17.70 37.60 17.44
C GLY A 110 -16.77 38.68 16.89
N SER A 111 -15.51 38.70 17.35
CA SER A 111 -14.50 39.67 16.91
C SER A 111 -13.11 39.05 16.87
N VAL A 112 -12.29 39.47 15.91
CA VAL A 112 -10.86 39.13 15.82
C VAL A 112 -10.01 40.39 15.86
N ASP A 113 -8.77 40.25 16.31
CA ASP A 113 -7.79 41.35 16.31
C ASP A 113 -7.49 41.79 14.87
N ALA A 114 -7.27 43.08 14.63
CA ALA A 114 -6.86 43.59 13.32
C ALA A 114 -5.52 43.00 12.82
N ALA A 115 -4.70 42.45 13.72
CA ALA A 115 -3.50 41.69 13.39
C ALA A 115 -3.79 40.32 12.75
N ALA A 116 -5.01 39.80 12.85
CA ALA A 116 -5.42 38.62 12.09
C ALA A 116 -5.44 38.94 10.60
N THR A 117 -4.53 38.33 9.83
CA THR A 117 -4.40 38.61 8.39
C THR A 117 -5.26 37.70 7.52
N ALA A 118 -5.78 36.60 8.06
CA ALA A 118 -6.57 35.63 7.34
C ALA A 118 -7.57 34.91 8.24
N LEU A 119 -8.68 34.50 7.64
CA LEU A 119 -9.68 33.59 8.18
C LEU A 119 -9.61 32.27 7.41
N ALA A 120 -9.68 31.15 8.11
CA ALA A 120 -9.99 29.84 7.54
C ALA A 120 -11.50 29.59 7.72
N ILE A 121 -12.17 29.15 6.65
CA ILE A 121 -13.63 28.96 6.64
C ILE A 121 -13.98 27.58 6.12
N ASP A 122 -14.80 26.87 6.89
CA ASP A 122 -15.22 25.49 6.63
C ASP A 122 -16.75 25.38 6.61
N GLY A 123 -17.28 24.47 5.80
CA GLY A 123 -18.69 24.12 5.81
C GLY A 123 -19.00 23.08 6.88
N VAL A 124 -20.15 23.21 7.54
CA VAL A 124 -20.66 22.28 8.58
C VAL A 124 -22.01 21.69 8.20
N ARG A 125 -22.80 22.43 7.42
CA ARG A 125 -24.11 22.01 6.97
C ARG A 125 -24.40 22.61 5.61
N ALA A 126 -24.99 21.82 4.72
CA ALA A 126 -25.25 22.27 3.36
C ALA A 126 -26.23 23.46 3.33
N SER A 127 -25.97 24.35 2.38
CA SER A 127 -26.84 25.45 1.99
C SER A 127 -28.14 24.94 1.41
N THR A 128 -29.24 25.62 1.70
CA THR A 128 -30.56 25.33 1.12
C THR A 128 -30.82 26.11 -0.16
N ALA A 129 -30.09 27.20 -0.37
CA ALA A 129 -30.11 28.00 -1.58
C ALA A 129 -28.71 28.56 -1.88
N PRO A 130 -28.44 28.97 -3.13
CA PRO A 130 -27.20 29.66 -3.49
C PRO A 130 -26.97 30.90 -2.64
N ALA A 131 -25.73 31.08 -2.17
CA ALA A 131 -25.30 32.25 -1.40
C ALA A 131 -26.21 32.56 -0.19
N ASP A 132 -26.82 31.54 0.42
CA ASP A 132 -27.71 31.70 1.57
C ASP A 132 -26.98 31.94 2.90
N VAL A 133 -25.66 31.74 2.89
CA VAL A 133 -24.75 32.17 3.96
C VAL A 133 -24.06 33.45 3.54
N VAL A 134 -24.04 34.45 4.43
CA VAL A 134 -23.35 35.72 4.19
C VAL A 134 -22.50 36.05 5.40
N LEU A 135 -21.18 35.90 5.27
CA LEU A 135 -20.22 36.34 6.29
C LEU A 135 -19.99 37.83 6.14
N ARG A 136 -20.19 38.57 7.23
CA ARG A 136 -20.02 40.01 7.32
C ARG A 136 -18.83 40.33 8.20
N ALA A 137 -17.88 41.09 7.65
CA ALA A 137 -16.77 41.66 8.41
C ALA A 137 -16.97 43.16 8.55
N THR A 138 -17.07 43.65 9.79
CA THR A 138 -17.15 45.08 10.13
C THR A 138 -15.85 45.51 10.78
N PHE A 139 -15.07 46.32 10.07
CA PHE A 139 -13.78 46.84 10.52
C PHE A 139 -14.03 48.07 11.40
N ARG A 140 -13.50 48.08 12.62
CA ARG A 140 -13.74 49.13 13.60
C ARG A 140 -12.43 49.73 14.10
N ASP A 141 -12.46 51.01 14.44
CA ASP A 141 -11.33 51.67 15.08
C ASP A 141 -11.27 51.39 16.60
N ALA A 142 -10.24 51.90 17.28
CA ALA A 142 -10.08 51.72 18.72
C ALA A 142 -11.20 52.36 19.57
N ALA A 143 -12.02 53.25 18.99
CA ALA A 143 -13.19 53.84 19.64
C ALA A 143 -14.48 53.04 19.34
N GLY A 144 -14.40 51.96 18.56
CA GLY A 144 -15.51 51.12 18.14
C GLY A 144 -16.32 51.68 16.97
N ALA A 145 -15.85 52.74 16.29
CA ALA A 145 -16.52 53.30 15.13
C ALA A 145 -16.25 52.43 13.89
N THR A 146 -17.31 52.11 13.14
CA THR A 146 -17.19 51.36 11.88
C THR A 146 -16.43 52.18 10.83
N LEU A 147 -15.29 51.67 10.39
CA LEU A 147 -14.48 52.21 9.31
C LEU A 147 -14.94 51.68 7.95
N ALA A 148 -15.22 50.38 7.86
CA ALA A 148 -15.69 49.73 6.66
C ALA A 148 -16.51 48.47 6.99
N SER A 149 -17.21 47.94 5.99
CA SER A 149 -17.81 46.61 6.07
C SER A 149 -17.69 45.90 4.73
N ALA A 150 -17.51 44.58 4.78
CA ALA A 150 -17.52 43.71 3.61
C ALA A 150 -18.39 42.49 3.88
N GLU A 151 -18.95 41.96 2.80
CA GLU A 151 -19.77 40.75 2.81
C GLU A 151 -19.14 39.73 1.87
N LEU A 152 -19.15 38.47 2.31
CA LEU A 152 -18.74 37.32 1.53
C LEU A 152 -19.94 36.37 1.44
N PRO A 153 -20.63 36.29 0.29
CA PRO A 153 -21.63 35.26 0.05
C PRO A 153 -20.94 33.89 -0.03
N ILE A 154 -21.55 32.88 0.59
CA ILE A 154 -21.02 31.51 0.69
C ILE A 154 -22.14 30.52 0.34
N THR A 155 -21.81 29.49 -0.44
CA THR A 155 -22.63 28.30 -0.66
C THR A 155 -21.89 27.09 -0.13
N VAL A 156 -22.51 26.34 0.80
CA VAL A 156 -21.99 25.07 1.29
C VAL A 156 -22.68 23.93 0.55
N VAL A 157 -21.94 23.05 -0.10
CA VAL A 157 -22.45 21.82 -0.73
C VAL A 157 -22.23 20.63 0.18
N GLY A 158 -23.16 19.67 0.14
CA GLY A 158 -22.97 18.37 0.79
C GLY A 158 -22.31 17.40 -0.19
N ILE A 159 -21.26 16.72 0.22
CA ILE A 159 -20.63 15.65 -0.54
C ILE A 159 -20.33 14.53 0.46
N ALA A 160 -20.70 13.29 0.14
CA ALA A 160 -20.38 12.14 0.97
C ALA A 160 -20.07 10.93 0.10
N PHE A 161 -19.21 10.06 0.62
CA PHE A 161 -19.06 8.71 0.09
C PHE A 161 -20.10 7.81 0.74
N LEU A 162 -20.72 6.95 -0.05
CA LEU A 162 -21.65 5.93 0.41
C LEU A 162 -21.07 4.54 0.18
N ASP A 163 -21.32 3.63 1.12
CA ASP A 163 -21.01 2.21 1.00
C ASP A 163 -21.93 1.50 -0.02
N ALA A 164 -21.71 0.20 -0.21
CA ALA A 164 -22.51 -0.67 -1.06
C ALA A 164 -24.02 -0.69 -0.74
N ARG A 165 -24.40 -0.31 0.48
CA ARG A 165 -25.77 -0.30 1.02
C ARG A 165 -26.36 1.10 1.10
N ASN A 166 -25.68 2.10 0.57
CA ASN A 166 -26.07 3.51 0.57
C ASN A 166 -26.02 4.20 1.95
N GLU A 167 -25.23 3.64 2.86
CA GLU A 167 -24.93 4.24 4.15
C GLU A 167 -23.72 5.17 3.98
N PRO A 168 -23.71 6.38 4.58
CA PRO A 168 -22.55 7.26 4.50
C PRO A 168 -21.38 6.59 5.21
N VAL A 169 -20.22 6.64 4.58
CA VAL A 169 -18.98 6.11 5.16
C VAL A 169 -18.49 7.13 6.19
N ASP A 170 -18.33 6.68 7.42
CA ASP A 170 -17.77 7.49 8.51
C ASP A 170 -16.24 7.48 8.44
N PRO A 171 -15.58 8.61 8.12
CA PRO A 171 -14.13 8.68 7.98
C PRO A 171 -13.36 8.35 9.26
N VAL A 172 -13.98 8.50 10.44
CA VAL A 172 -13.35 8.16 11.73
C VAL A 172 -13.28 6.66 11.94
N ARG A 173 -14.24 5.90 11.39
CA ARG A 173 -14.43 4.48 11.71
C ARG A 173 -14.20 3.53 10.53
N ALA A 174 -14.22 4.06 9.31
CA ALA A 174 -14.14 3.28 8.09
C ALA A 174 -13.22 3.96 7.08
N SER A 175 -12.86 3.20 6.06
CA SER A 175 -12.13 3.67 4.89
C SER A 175 -12.70 2.99 3.65
N LEU A 176 -12.36 3.51 2.47
CA LEU A 176 -12.61 2.78 1.24
C LEU A 176 -11.66 1.58 1.15
N GLN A 177 -12.08 0.55 0.42
CA GLN A 177 -11.36 -0.72 0.30
C GLN A 177 -11.16 -1.06 -1.17
N VAL A 178 -10.06 -1.75 -1.48
CA VAL A 178 -9.85 -2.32 -2.82
C VAL A 178 -10.65 -3.60 -2.91
N SER A 179 -11.43 -3.76 -3.98
CA SER A 179 -12.34 -4.89 -4.12
C SER A 179 -11.61 -6.21 -4.38
N ASN A 180 -12.07 -7.28 -3.72
CA ASN A 180 -11.65 -8.67 -3.97
C ASN A 180 -12.31 -9.28 -5.23
N GLU A 181 -13.28 -8.60 -5.83
CA GLU A 181 -14.12 -9.12 -6.91
C GLU A 181 -13.51 -8.96 -8.31
N ILE A 182 -13.98 -9.78 -9.24
CA ILE A 182 -13.64 -9.62 -10.67
C ILE A 182 -14.28 -8.33 -11.18
N THR A 183 -13.48 -7.40 -11.68
CA THR A 183 -13.92 -6.04 -12.03
C THR A 183 -15.07 -5.98 -13.04
N THR A 184 -15.14 -6.95 -13.96
CA THR A 184 -16.16 -7.01 -15.02
C THR A 184 -17.41 -7.82 -14.66
N ASN A 185 -17.46 -8.46 -13.49
CA ASN A 185 -18.63 -9.24 -13.07
C ASN A 185 -19.83 -8.34 -12.70
N ASP A 186 -20.94 -8.97 -12.36
CA ASP A 186 -22.22 -8.33 -12.05
C ASP A 186 -22.29 -7.76 -10.62
N THR A 187 -21.29 -8.02 -9.78
CA THR A 187 -21.18 -7.43 -8.44
C THR A 187 -20.86 -5.94 -8.47
N LEU A 188 -20.45 -5.38 -9.63
CA LEU A 188 -20.38 -3.94 -9.89
C LEU A 188 -21.63 -3.49 -10.68
N PRO A 189 -22.64 -2.90 -10.02
CA PRO A 189 -23.89 -2.51 -10.68
C PRO A 189 -23.65 -1.47 -11.77
N ARG A 190 -24.28 -1.68 -12.93
CA ARG A 190 -24.25 -0.72 -14.06
C ARG A 190 -25.39 0.29 -14.00
N ASP A 191 -26.41 0.03 -13.19
CA ASP A 191 -27.49 0.96 -12.92
C ASP A 191 -27.03 2.01 -11.89
N GLY A 192 -27.32 3.28 -12.18
CA GLY A 192 -27.02 4.42 -11.31
C GLY A 192 -28.22 4.86 -10.45
N GLY A 193 -29.29 4.06 -10.39
CA GLY A 193 -30.49 4.38 -9.61
C GLY A 193 -30.22 4.69 -8.14
N LEU A 194 -31.04 5.56 -7.55
CA LEU A 194 -30.87 6.00 -6.16
C LEU A 194 -31.03 4.86 -5.15
N GLU A 195 -31.87 3.86 -5.41
CA GLU A 195 -32.11 2.75 -4.48
C GLU A 195 -31.23 1.51 -4.77
N VAL A 196 -30.39 1.56 -5.80
CA VAL A 196 -29.51 0.46 -6.16
C VAL A 196 -28.49 0.23 -5.04
N VAL A 197 -28.25 -1.04 -4.71
CA VAL A 197 -27.20 -1.50 -3.80
C VAL A 197 -26.19 -2.36 -4.59
N SER A 198 -24.98 -2.49 -4.07
CA SER A 198 -23.94 -3.34 -4.63
C SER A 198 -23.84 -4.66 -3.86
N PRO A 199 -23.75 -5.82 -4.54
CA PRO A 199 -23.41 -7.10 -3.89
C PRO A 199 -22.00 -7.12 -3.31
N ASP A 200 -21.05 -6.47 -3.98
CA ASP A 200 -19.70 -6.27 -3.48
C ASP A 200 -19.72 -5.17 -2.40
N PRO A 201 -19.30 -5.46 -1.15
CA PRO A 201 -19.33 -4.51 -0.04
C PRO A 201 -18.34 -3.34 -0.20
N ASP A 202 -17.30 -3.48 -1.02
CA ASP A 202 -16.22 -2.51 -1.15
C ASP A 202 -16.47 -1.48 -2.27
N ASN A 203 -17.49 -1.73 -3.10
CA ASN A 203 -17.98 -0.73 -4.03
C ASN A 203 -18.59 0.45 -3.27
N PHE A 204 -18.24 1.66 -3.70
CA PHE A 204 -18.74 2.89 -3.11
C PHE A 204 -19.40 3.77 -4.17
N ARG A 205 -20.07 4.85 -3.76
CA ARG A 205 -20.50 5.90 -4.69
C ARG A 205 -20.50 7.27 -4.02
N VAL A 206 -20.53 8.32 -4.83
CA VAL A 206 -20.60 9.70 -4.34
C VAL A 206 -22.05 10.15 -4.29
N GLU A 207 -22.45 10.67 -3.14
CA GLU A 207 -23.67 11.42 -2.93
C GLU A 207 -23.35 12.92 -2.88
N ALA A 208 -24.10 13.73 -3.60
CA ALA A 208 -23.92 15.17 -3.66
C ALA A 208 -25.26 15.90 -3.44
N PHE A 209 -25.28 16.82 -2.48
CA PHE A 209 -26.35 17.78 -2.25
C PHE A 209 -25.93 19.15 -2.75
N LEU A 210 -26.55 19.58 -3.85
CA LEU A 210 -26.06 20.69 -4.68
C LEU A 210 -27.17 21.73 -4.89
N PRO A 211 -27.40 22.66 -3.95
CA PRO A 211 -28.50 23.62 -3.99
C PRO A 211 -28.45 24.49 -5.24
N ALA A 212 -29.35 24.19 -6.18
CA ALA A 212 -29.55 24.90 -7.44
C ALA A 212 -28.29 25.10 -8.31
N LEU A 213 -27.29 24.21 -8.24
CA LEU A 213 -26.09 24.21 -9.08
C LEU A 213 -26.24 23.21 -10.27
N PRO A 214 -27.01 23.54 -11.34
CA PRO A 214 -27.40 22.57 -12.37
C PRO A 214 -26.25 22.09 -13.26
N GLU A 215 -25.22 22.91 -13.40
CA GLU A 215 -24.06 22.65 -14.26
C GLU A 215 -22.82 22.21 -13.46
N ALA A 216 -22.96 22.00 -12.14
CA ALA A 216 -21.87 21.47 -11.35
C ALA A 216 -21.55 20.03 -11.77
N VAL A 217 -20.26 19.76 -11.95
CA VAL A 217 -19.72 18.45 -12.30
C VAL A 217 -19.14 17.81 -11.05
N VAL A 218 -19.36 16.50 -10.91
CA VAL A 218 -18.69 15.69 -9.88
C VAL A 218 -17.66 14.77 -10.55
N SER A 219 -16.45 14.73 -10.02
CA SER A 219 -15.43 13.72 -10.33
C SER A 219 -14.89 13.11 -9.04
N VAL A 220 -14.24 11.95 -9.16
CA VAL A 220 -13.43 11.37 -8.09
C VAL A 220 -12.01 11.21 -8.58
N ARG A 221 -11.04 11.47 -7.71
CA ARG A 221 -9.62 11.29 -8.02
C ARG A 221 -8.91 10.57 -6.89
N SER A 222 -7.84 9.86 -7.20
CA SER A 222 -6.95 9.23 -6.24
C SER A 222 -5.56 9.85 -6.30
N ALA A 223 -4.92 10.00 -5.16
CA ALA A 223 -3.53 10.44 -5.05
C ALA A 223 -2.90 9.86 -3.79
N ALA A 224 -1.57 9.71 -3.79
CA ALA A 224 -0.84 9.43 -2.57
C ALA A 224 -0.94 10.64 -1.61
N PRO A 225 -0.91 10.46 -0.29
CA PRO A 225 -1.01 11.56 0.67
C PRO A 225 0.05 12.64 0.39
N GLY A 226 -0.38 13.90 0.27
CA GLY A 226 0.51 15.04 0.01
C GLY A 226 1.17 15.06 -1.38
N ALA A 227 0.82 14.14 -2.28
CA ALA A 227 1.32 14.15 -3.64
C ALA A 227 0.57 15.18 -4.49
N ALA A 228 1.32 15.98 -5.25
CA ALA A 228 0.74 16.92 -6.21
C ALA A 228 0.18 16.21 -7.45
N GLU A 229 0.64 14.98 -7.72
CA GLU A 229 0.25 14.20 -8.90
C GLU A 229 -0.93 13.29 -8.58
N THR A 230 -2.00 13.43 -9.38
CA THR A 230 -3.14 12.52 -9.37
C THR A 230 -2.72 11.16 -9.95
N ARG A 231 -3.00 10.06 -9.22
CA ARG A 231 -2.81 8.70 -9.71
C ARG A 231 -3.86 8.34 -10.77
N ALA A 232 -5.13 8.58 -10.46
CA ALA A 232 -6.22 8.41 -11.41
C ALA A 232 -7.36 9.40 -11.15
N GLU A 233 -8.10 9.73 -12.21
CA GLU A 233 -9.30 10.55 -12.11
C GLU A 233 -10.42 9.89 -12.90
N LEU A 234 -11.60 9.88 -12.30
CA LEU A 234 -12.83 9.41 -12.89
C LEU A 234 -13.86 10.55 -12.88
N GLY A 235 -14.19 11.08 -14.05
CA GLY A 235 -15.24 12.08 -14.21
C GLY A 235 -15.31 12.69 -15.60
N PRO A 236 -16.37 13.46 -15.91
CA PRO A 236 -17.53 13.74 -15.06
C PRO A 236 -18.39 12.50 -14.77
N LEU A 237 -18.82 12.33 -13.51
CA LEU A 237 -19.71 11.26 -13.08
C LEU A 237 -21.18 11.59 -13.44
N PRO A 238 -21.93 10.65 -14.05
CA PRO A 238 -23.34 10.86 -14.34
C PRO A 238 -24.17 10.74 -13.07
N LEU A 239 -24.70 11.84 -12.55
CA LEU A 239 -25.48 11.81 -11.31
C LEU A 239 -26.97 11.55 -11.56
N ALA A 240 -27.55 10.57 -10.87
CA ALA A 240 -28.99 10.33 -10.80
C ALA A 240 -29.63 11.13 -9.65
N GLY A 241 -30.87 11.58 -9.81
CA GLY A 241 -31.62 12.36 -8.82
C GLY A 241 -32.14 13.68 -9.37
N ASP A 242 -32.94 14.40 -8.58
CA ASP A 242 -33.43 15.73 -8.96
C ASP A 242 -32.42 16.82 -8.57
N ALA A 243 -32.28 17.85 -9.41
CA ALA A 243 -31.38 18.99 -9.23
C ALA A 243 -31.70 19.82 -7.98
N SER A 244 -32.91 19.68 -7.41
CA SER A 244 -33.33 20.32 -6.17
C SER A 244 -33.06 19.47 -4.91
N SER A 245 -32.45 18.29 -5.07
CA SER A 245 -32.33 17.27 -4.03
C SER A 245 -30.96 16.57 -4.06
N VAL A 246 -30.83 15.51 -3.26
CA VAL A 246 -29.69 14.60 -3.27
C VAL A 246 -29.51 13.96 -4.65
N ARG A 247 -28.27 13.92 -5.13
CA ARG A 247 -27.87 13.25 -6.36
C ARG A 247 -26.81 12.19 -6.08
N ARG A 248 -26.82 11.05 -6.77
CA ARG A 248 -25.84 9.97 -6.57
C ARG A 248 -25.18 9.54 -7.87
N SER A 249 -23.89 9.24 -7.82
CA SER A 249 -23.18 8.60 -8.94
C SER A 249 -23.58 7.12 -9.07
N PRO A 250 -23.22 6.43 -10.17
CA PRO A 250 -23.13 4.98 -10.18
C PRO A 250 -22.09 4.51 -9.15
N PHE A 251 -22.12 3.22 -8.84
CA PHE A 251 -21.06 2.60 -8.04
C PHE A 251 -19.71 2.68 -8.77
N VAL A 252 -18.68 2.92 -7.97
CA VAL A 252 -17.27 2.96 -8.34
C VAL A 252 -16.57 1.87 -7.54
N ARG A 253 -15.70 1.11 -8.21
CA ARG A 253 -14.84 0.10 -7.63
C ARG A 253 -13.42 0.63 -7.54
N LEU A 254 -12.78 0.44 -6.39
CA LEU A 254 -11.35 0.66 -6.27
C LEU A 254 -10.60 -0.58 -6.76
N VAL A 255 -9.57 -0.35 -7.57
CA VAL A 255 -8.72 -1.40 -8.14
C VAL A 255 -7.26 -1.01 -7.93
N ALA A 256 -6.38 -2.00 -7.69
CA ALA A 256 -4.98 -1.74 -7.41
C ALA A 256 -4.06 -1.91 -8.64
N ASP A 257 -4.52 -2.61 -9.67
CA ASP A 257 -3.71 -2.89 -10.86
C ASP A 257 -4.28 -2.27 -12.15
N THR A 258 -3.38 -2.13 -13.13
CA THR A 258 -3.71 -1.52 -14.42
C THR A 258 -4.57 -2.40 -15.33
N MET A 259 -4.55 -3.73 -15.15
CA MET A 259 -5.36 -4.67 -15.94
C MET A 259 -6.84 -4.48 -15.63
N ASP A 260 -7.19 -4.34 -14.35
CA ASP A 260 -8.54 -4.00 -13.91
C ASP A 260 -8.96 -2.59 -14.29
N TRP A 261 -8.07 -1.62 -14.07
CA TRP A 261 -8.36 -0.23 -14.38
C TRP A 261 -8.70 -0.02 -15.86
N THR A 262 -8.09 -0.80 -16.74
CA THR A 262 -8.31 -0.75 -18.19
C THR A 262 -9.31 -1.80 -18.69
N ALA A 263 -9.97 -2.55 -17.79
CA ALA A 263 -10.86 -3.64 -18.17
C ALA A 263 -12.03 -3.15 -19.05
N PRO A 264 -12.39 -3.89 -20.11
CA PRO A 264 -13.47 -3.49 -21.00
C PRO A 264 -14.83 -3.38 -20.28
N GLY A 265 -15.59 -2.34 -20.60
CA GLY A 265 -16.97 -2.16 -20.12
C GLY A 265 -17.10 -1.50 -18.74
N VAL A 266 -15.99 -1.25 -18.04
CA VAL A 266 -16.01 -0.77 -16.63
C VAL A 266 -15.19 0.50 -16.40
N THR A 267 -14.47 0.99 -17.40
CA THR A 267 -13.54 2.14 -17.30
C THR A 267 -14.13 3.44 -16.76
N ARG A 268 -15.47 3.56 -16.69
CA ARG A 268 -16.16 4.71 -16.08
C ARG A 268 -16.66 4.48 -14.65
N GLN A 269 -16.29 3.36 -14.05
CA GLN A 269 -16.73 2.90 -12.73
C GLN A 269 -15.57 2.27 -11.95
N VAL A 270 -14.33 2.46 -12.38
CA VAL A 270 -13.14 1.95 -11.71
C VAL A 270 -12.16 3.08 -11.47
N LEU A 271 -11.54 3.09 -10.30
CA LEU A 271 -10.53 4.08 -9.92
C LEU A 271 -9.28 3.33 -9.45
N LEU A 272 -8.16 3.57 -10.12
CA LEU A 272 -6.86 3.01 -9.74
C LEU A 272 -6.38 3.67 -8.45
N VAL A 273 -6.01 2.88 -7.46
CA VAL A 273 -5.52 3.33 -6.15
C VAL A 273 -4.34 2.49 -5.70
N ALA A 274 -3.58 2.99 -4.73
CA ALA A 274 -2.76 2.19 -3.84
C ALA A 274 -3.35 2.25 -2.42
N LEU A 275 -2.97 1.29 -1.57
CA LEU A 275 -3.23 1.44 -0.14
C LEU A 275 -2.61 2.74 0.36
N ARG A 276 -3.27 3.35 1.36
CA ARG A 276 -2.94 4.68 1.90
C ARG A 276 -3.21 5.87 0.98
N ASP A 277 -3.61 5.68 -0.28
CA ASP A 277 -4.07 6.79 -1.11
C ASP A 277 -5.28 7.50 -0.49
N ARG A 278 -5.46 8.75 -0.89
CA ARG A 278 -6.65 9.57 -0.65
C ARG A 278 -7.51 9.57 -1.92
N VAL A 279 -8.79 9.27 -1.76
CA VAL A 279 -9.81 9.37 -2.80
C VAL A 279 -10.63 10.62 -2.54
N THR A 280 -10.45 11.64 -3.37
CA THR A 280 -11.16 12.92 -3.25
C THR A 280 -12.34 12.98 -4.20
N ALA A 281 -13.54 13.23 -3.69
CA ALA A 281 -14.69 13.63 -4.48
C ALA A 281 -14.64 15.15 -4.70
N VAL A 282 -14.73 15.58 -5.96
CA VAL A 282 -14.59 16.98 -6.38
C VAL A 282 -15.88 17.45 -7.03
N VAL A 283 -16.54 18.43 -6.42
CA VAL A 283 -17.59 19.23 -7.06
C VAL A 283 -16.93 20.43 -7.72
N ARG A 284 -17.05 20.55 -9.05
CA ARG A 284 -16.62 21.73 -9.80
C ARG A 284 -17.84 22.54 -10.24
N ALA A 285 -17.92 23.78 -9.77
CA ALA A 285 -18.93 24.75 -10.19
C ALA A 285 -18.63 25.32 -11.59
N PRO A 286 -19.64 25.93 -12.27
CA PRO A 286 -19.47 26.45 -13.63
C PRO A 286 -18.46 27.60 -13.76
N ASP A 287 -18.21 28.33 -12.67
CA ASP A 287 -17.22 29.40 -12.61
C ASP A 287 -15.79 28.89 -12.30
N GLY A 288 -15.62 27.57 -12.21
CA GLY A 288 -14.35 26.90 -11.99
C GLY A 288 -13.99 26.68 -10.52
N GLN A 289 -14.79 27.20 -9.57
CA GLN A 289 -14.57 26.89 -8.15
C GLN A 289 -14.76 25.41 -7.87
N THR A 290 -13.98 24.88 -6.93
CA THR A 290 -14.12 23.49 -6.47
C THR A 290 -14.51 23.42 -5.01
N ALA A 291 -15.19 22.34 -4.64
CA ALA A 291 -15.39 21.91 -3.27
C ALA A 291 -15.11 20.41 -3.20
N THR A 292 -14.45 19.97 -2.14
CA THR A 292 -13.89 18.62 -2.03
C THR A 292 -14.22 17.98 -0.70
N THR A 293 -14.21 16.67 -0.67
CA THR A 293 -14.12 15.83 0.53
C THR A 293 -13.35 14.58 0.11
N ASP A 294 -12.64 13.95 1.02
CA ASP A 294 -11.93 12.72 0.72
C ASP A 294 -12.13 11.61 1.75
N LEU A 295 -11.75 10.41 1.32
CA LEU A 295 -11.58 9.25 2.18
C LEU A 295 -10.29 8.54 1.82
N ARG A 296 -9.78 7.78 2.78
CA ARG A 296 -8.59 6.96 2.59
C ARG A 296 -8.91 5.60 2.00
N VAL A 297 -7.90 5.00 1.39
CA VAL A 297 -7.89 3.59 1.01
C VAL A 297 -7.14 2.79 2.08
N GLY A 298 -7.87 1.93 2.80
CA GLY A 298 -7.38 1.29 4.01
C GLY A 298 -7.31 2.24 5.21
N ARG A 299 -7.45 1.69 6.41
CA ARG A 299 -7.35 2.44 7.68
C ARG A 299 -5.89 2.65 8.09
N PRO A 300 -5.60 3.60 8.99
CA PRO A 300 -4.27 3.74 9.59
C PRO A 300 -3.73 2.40 10.12
N GLY A 301 -2.43 2.17 10.06
CA GLY A 301 -1.85 0.93 10.56
C GLY A 301 -1.85 0.84 12.10
N ASN A 302 -2.09 1.96 12.79
CA ASN A 302 -1.81 2.10 14.23
C ASN A 302 -3.00 1.66 15.08
N GLU A 303 -4.13 1.41 14.42
CA GLU A 303 -5.25 0.66 14.96
C GLU A 303 -5.13 -0.83 14.66
N ASP A 304 -5.82 -1.63 15.46
CA ASP A 304 -5.82 -3.09 15.36
C ASP A 304 -7.04 -3.64 14.59
N GLY A 305 -7.75 -2.77 13.87
CA GLY A 305 -8.93 -3.13 13.09
C GLY A 305 -8.61 -3.96 11.84
N PRO A 306 -9.58 -4.73 11.31
CA PRO A 306 -9.38 -5.58 10.12
C PRO A 306 -9.16 -4.80 8.82
N GLN A 307 -9.47 -3.50 8.80
CA GLN A 307 -9.24 -2.60 7.67
C GLN A 307 -7.89 -1.87 7.76
N ALA A 308 -7.15 -2.06 8.86
CA ALA A 308 -5.90 -1.38 9.10
C ALA A 308 -4.81 -1.88 8.17
N VAL A 309 -4.10 -0.96 7.54
CA VAL A 309 -3.03 -1.31 6.62
C VAL A 309 -1.88 -2.00 7.36
N ARG A 310 -1.36 -3.08 6.76
CA ARG A 310 -0.25 -3.88 7.30
C ARG A 310 0.92 -3.91 6.33
N LEU A 311 2.12 -3.87 6.90
CA LEU A 311 3.37 -4.01 6.18
C LEU A 311 3.86 -5.45 6.26
N ALA A 312 4.09 -6.09 5.11
CA ALA A 312 4.91 -7.29 5.00
C ALA A 312 6.33 -6.90 4.56
N ARG A 313 7.36 -7.45 5.19
CA ARG A 313 8.76 -7.14 4.84
C ARG A 313 9.32 -8.15 3.85
N TRP A 314 10.05 -7.66 2.86
CA TRP A 314 10.83 -8.47 1.93
C TRP A 314 12.32 -8.16 1.98
N ASN A 315 13.10 -9.21 1.73
CA ASN A 315 14.42 -9.10 1.15
C ASN A 315 14.45 -9.89 -0.16
N ILE A 316 14.90 -9.26 -1.25
CA ILE A 316 15.04 -9.94 -2.54
C ILE A 316 16.51 -10.18 -2.84
N HIS A 317 16.88 -11.43 -3.09
CA HIS A 317 18.24 -11.86 -3.37
C HIS A 317 18.35 -12.33 -4.82
N PHE A 318 19.05 -11.58 -5.66
CA PHE A 318 19.37 -12.02 -7.01
C PHE A 318 20.71 -12.75 -7.01
N LEU A 319 20.67 -14.07 -7.28
CA LEU A 319 21.88 -14.88 -7.25
C LEU A 319 22.64 -14.83 -8.58
N ARG A 320 23.97 -14.88 -8.51
CA ARG A 320 24.83 -15.11 -9.68
C ARG A 320 24.94 -16.59 -10.01
N LEU A 321 25.23 -16.91 -11.27
CA LEU A 321 25.41 -18.31 -11.69
C LEU A 321 26.62 -19.00 -11.05
N GLN A 322 27.63 -18.20 -10.70
CA GLN A 322 28.87 -18.59 -10.04
C GLN A 322 29.45 -17.35 -9.37
N SER A 323 30.36 -17.51 -8.41
CA SER A 323 30.98 -16.37 -7.73
C SER A 323 31.66 -15.40 -8.72
N GLY A 324 31.33 -14.11 -8.60
CA GLY A 324 31.78 -13.04 -9.51
C GLY A 324 31.24 -13.14 -10.95
N GLY A 325 30.29 -14.04 -11.20
CA GLY A 325 29.69 -14.29 -12.50
C GLY A 325 28.52 -13.35 -12.85
N PRO A 326 27.82 -13.62 -13.97
CA PRO A 326 26.60 -12.90 -14.32
C PRO A 326 25.46 -13.26 -13.36
N LEU A 327 24.51 -12.34 -13.19
CA LEU A 327 23.26 -12.58 -12.47
C LEU A 327 22.39 -13.61 -13.18
N ALA A 328 21.62 -14.36 -12.40
CA ALA A 328 20.59 -15.27 -12.88
C ALA A 328 19.54 -14.58 -13.76
N LEU A 329 19.20 -13.33 -13.42
CA LEU A 329 18.21 -12.53 -14.10
C LEU A 329 18.66 -11.06 -14.14
N GLY A 330 18.35 -10.38 -15.24
CA GLY A 330 18.88 -9.05 -15.57
C GLY A 330 20.13 -9.14 -16.45
N VAL A 331 20.32 -8.15 -17.33
CA VAL A 331 21.58 -8.02 -18.10
C VAL A 331 22.70 -7.40 -17.27
N ASP A 332 22.33 -6.70 -16.21
CA ASP A 332 23.17 -6.06 -15.20
C ASP A 332 22.38 -5.88 -13.89
N GLU A 333 23.06 -5.42 -12.84
CA GLU A 333 22.47 -5.16 -11.52
C GLU A 333 21.36 -4.08 -11.55
N ALA A 334 21.48 -3.07 -12.41
CA ALA A 334 20.47 -2.03 -12.54
C ALA A 334 19.14 -2.60 -13.06
N THR A 335 19.21 -3.44 -14.10
CA THR A 335 18.05 -4.14 -14.64
C THR A 335 17.45 -5.10 -13.62
N ALA A 336 18.29 -5.83 -12.88
CA ALA A 336 17.82 -6.74 -11.84
C ALA A 336 17.15 -5.99 -10.68
N LEU A 337 17.67 -4.81 -10.31
CA LEU A 337 17.05 -3.91 -9.33
C LEU A 337 15.65 -3.48 -9.79
N ASP A 338 15.50 -3.06 -11.04
CA ASP A 338 14.21 -2.66 -11.60
C ASP A 338 13.21 -3.82 -11.63
N ILE A 339 13.67 -5.03 -11.96
CA ILE A 339 12.85 -6.25 -11.90
C ILE A 339 12.40 -6.54 -10.47
N GLY A 340 13.31 -6.46 -9.49
CA GLY A 340 12.98 -6.68 -8.08
C GLY A 340 11.95 -5.68 -7.56
N ARG A 341 12.10 -4.40 -7.94
CA ARG A 341 11.12 -3.35 -7.62
C ARG A 341 9.75 -3.62 -8.24
N ASP A 342 9.70 -4.09 -9.49
CA ASP A 342 8.44 -4.47 -10.12
C ASP A 342 7.75 -5.65 -9.41
N GLN A 343 8.50 -6.57 -8.79
CA GLN A 343 7.90 -7.62 -7.94
C GLN A 343 7.22 -7.05 -6.70
N VAL A 344 7.82 -6.02 -6.06
CA VAL A 344 7.20 -5.32 -4.92
C VAL A 344 5.91 -4.62 -5.37
N VAL A 345 5.93 -3.96 -6.53
CA VAL A 345 4.71 -3.36 -7.11
C VAL A 345 3.64 -4.42 -7.36
N ALA A 346 3.99 -5.55 -7.99
CA ALA A 346 3.07 -6.64 -8.25
C ALA A 346 2.44 -7.19 -6.95
N SER A 347 3.24 -7.37 -5.90
CA SER A 347 2.70 -7.82 -4.62
C SER A 347 1.84 -6.74 -3.92
N ASN A 348 2.19 -5.47 -4.02
CA ASN A 348 1.31 -4.38 -3.57
C ASN A 348 -0.05 -4.39 -4.31
N GLU A 349 -0.07 -4.71 -5.60
CA GLU A 349 -1.29 -4.81 -6.40
C GLU A 349 -2.19 -5.97 -5.95
N VAL A 350 -1.64 -7.17 -5.75
CA VAL A 350 -2.41 -8.39 -5.42
C VAL A 350 -2.95 -8.38 -4.00
N TYR A 351 -2.16 -7.87 -3.05
CA TYR A 351 -2.48 -7.94 -1.62
C TYR A 351 -3.22 -6.70 -1.10
N ALA A 352 -3.40 -5.66 -1.93
CA ALA A 352 -4.17 -4.47 -1.57
C ALA A 352 -5.60 -4.77 -1.08
N PRO A 353 -6.38 -5.70 -1.67
CA PRO A 353 -7.71 -6.04 -1.15
C PRO A 353 -7.68 -6.59 0.29
N CYS A 354 -6.56 -7.17 0.72
CA CYS A 354 -6.39 -7.64 2.09
C CYS A 354 -5.85 -6.55 3.04
N ASN A 355 -5.72 -5.30 2.61
CA ASN A 355 -5.05 -4.22 3.34
C ASN A 355 -3.58 -4.51 3.67
N ILE A 356 -2.90 -5.27 2.81
CA ILE A 356 -1.48 -5.62 2.98
C ILE A 356 -0.66 -4.99 1.86
N THR A 357 0.49 -4.44 2.23
CA THR A 357 1.45 -3.87 1.29
C THR A 357 2.87 -4.23 1.73
N PHE A 358 3.79 -4.28 0.76
CA PHE A 358 5.18 -4.65 0.89
C PHE A 358 6.13 -3.44 0.92
N GLY A 359 5.60 -2.24 1.09
CA GLY A 359 6.40 -1.02 1.19
C GLY A 359 6.51 -0.24 -0.12
N ASP A 360 7.29 0.85 -0.05
CA ASP A 360 7.78 1.56 -1.23
C ASP A 360 8.82 0.67 -1.94
N PRO A 361 8.61 0.31 -3.23
CA PRO A 361 9.59 -0.44 -4.02
C PRO A 361 10.99 0.19 -4.00
N ALA A 362 11.09 1.52 -3.91
CA ALA A 362 12.39 2.20 -3.87
C ALA A 362 13.17 1.94 -2.56
N ALA A 363 12.47 1.60 -1.48
CA ALA A 363 13.03 1.37 -0.15
C ALA A 363 13.27 -0.13 0.16
N THR A 364 12.76 -1.05 -0.67
CA THR A 364 12.93 -2.50 -0.46
C THR A 364 14.39 -2.93 -0.56
N THR A 365 14.80 -3.82 0.35
CA THR A 365 16.14 -4.43 0.35
C THR A 365 16.27 -5.39 -0.83
N ILE A 366 17.19 -5.08 -1.74
CA ILE A 366 17.53 -5.93 -2.90
C ILE A 366 19.04 -6.16 -2.90
N ALA A 367 19.45 -7.42 -2.81
CA ALA A 367 20.85 -7.85 -2.75
C ALA A 367 21.25 -8.63 -4.01
N PHE A 368 22.53 -8.54 -4.38
CA PHE A 368 23.14 -9.25 -5.50
C PHE A 368 24.22 -10.17 -4.96
N GLU A 369 23.88 -11.44 -4.79
CA GLU A 369 24.68 -12.39 -4.02
C GLU A 369 25.45 -13.36 -4.92
N ASP A 370 26.64 -13.74 -4.48
CA ASP A 370 27.33 -14.91 -5.01
C ASP A 370 26.66 -16.18 -4.46
N PRO A 371 26.56 -17.27 -5.24
CA PRO A 371 26.07 -18.52 -4.70
C PRO A 371 26.99 -19.00 -3.56
N PRO A 372 26.45 -19.46 -2.42
CA PRO A 372 27.28 -19.88 -1.30
C PRO A 372 28.25 -21.00 -1.68
N GLY A 373 29.51 -20.82 -1.28
CA GLY A 373 30.52 -21.86 -1.40
C GLY A 373 30.27 -23.02 -0.43
N PRO A 374 31.21 -23.98 -0.36
CA PRO A 374 31.08 -25.16 0.51
C PRO A 374 31.20 -24.77 1.98
N THR A 375 30.16 -24.24 2.61
CA THR A 375 30.22 -23.70 3.98
C THR A 375 29.38 -24.50 4.99
N MET A 376 28.67 -25.53 4.51
CA MET A 376 27.79 -26.37 5.32
C MET A 376 28.16 -27.86 5.16
N LEU A 377 28.00 -28.63 6.24
CA LEU A 377 28.07 -30.10 6.20
C LEU A 377 26.70 -30.69 6.54
N ALA A 378 26.21 -31.59 5.70
CA ALA A 378 25.00 -32.36 5.96
C ALA A 378 25.35 -33.75 6.50
N VAL A 379 24.66 -34.17 7.57
CA VAL A 379 24.79 -35.49 8.18
C VAL A 379 23.54 -36.31 7.86
N GLY A 380 23.71 -37.41 7.12
CA GLY A 380 22.61 -38.30 6.75
C GLY A 380 21.51 -37.59 5.96
N ASP A 381 21.87 -36.72 5.01
CA ASP A 381 20.97 -35.79 4.30
C ASP A 381 19.66 -36.44 3.82
N ILE A 382 19.76 -37.51 3.02
CA ILE A 382 18.61 -38.22 2.44
C ILE A 382 18.16 -39.38 3.32
N ASP A 383 19.11 -40.22 3.77
CA ASP A 383 18.81 -41.50 4.41
C ASP A 383 18.53 -41.39 5.91
N ALA A 384 19.03 -40.33 6.54
CA ALA A 384 19.05 -40.05 7.97
C ALA A 384 19.37 -41.29 8.83
N LEU A 385 20.29 -42.14 8.36
CA LEU A 385 20.65 -43.37 9.04
C LEU A 385 21.51 -43.08 10.28
N THR A 386 21.37 -43.94 11.30
CA THR A 386 22.25 -43.90 12.47
C THR A 386 23.64 -44.45 12.14
N SER A 387 24.66 -43.85 12.74
CA SER A 387 26.07 -44.23 12.59
C SER A 387 26.34 -45.71 12.96
N ALA A 388 27.22 -46.38 12.22
CA ALA A 388 27.80 -47.68 12.62
C ALA A 388 29.10 -47.52 13.44
N GLY A 389 29.56 -46.28 13.61
CA GLY A 389 30.87 -45.92 14.14
C GLY A 389 31.87 -45.67 13.01
N GLY A 390 32.77 -44.71 13.24
CA GLY A 390 33.76 -44.30 12.23
C GLY A 390 34.51 -43.05 12.66
N GLU A 391 35.23 -42.47 11.71
CA GLU A 391 35.92 -41.19 11.87
C GLU A 391 35.53 -40.22 10.77
N VAL A 392 35.33 -38.95 11.15
CA VAL A 392 35.09 -37.80 10.26
C VAL A 392 36.35 -36.95 10.18
N ARG A 393 36.71 -36.52 8.96
CA ARG A 393 37.86 -35.63 8.68
C ARG A 393 37.56 -34.70 7.51
N PHE A 394 37.86 -33.42 7.68
CA PHE A 394 37.71 -32.40 6.63
C PHE A 394 38.64 -31.23 6.91
N THR A 395 38.57 -30.19 6.10
CA THR A 395 39.28 -28.93 6.30
C THR A 395 38.29 -27.77 6.34
N VAL A 396 38.59 -26.74 7.14
CA VAL A 396 37.89 -25.46 7.14
C VAL A 396 38.92 -24.37 6.92
N ASN A 397 38.80 -23.63 5.81
CA ASN A 397 39.80 -22.65 5.36
C ASN A 397 41.23 -23.22 5.34
N GLY A 398 41.36 -24.49 4.95
CA GLY A 398 42.63 -25.24 4.93
C GLY A 398 43.09 -25.79 6.28
N THR A 399 42.44 -25.44 7.38
CA THR A 399 42.72 -26.01 8.72
C THR A 399 42.09 -27.39 8.82
N THR A 400 42.89 -28.43 9.09
CA THR A 400 42.37 -29.79 9.26
C THR A 400 41.54 -29.92 10.53
N ILE A 401 40.31 -30.42 10.38
CA ILE A 401 39.40 -30.77 11.45
C ILE A 401 39.34 -32.30 11.56
N GLY A 402 39.47 -32.81 12.79
CA GLY A 402 39.45 -34.23 13.10
C GLY A 402 40.84 -34.89 13.13
N PRO A 403 40.92 -36.24 13.25
CA PRO A 403 39.80 -37.18 13.28
C PRO A 403 38.79 -36.95 14.41
N ILE A 404 37.51 -36.93 14.05
CA ILE A 404 36.39 -36.92 15.00
C ILE A 404 35.82 -38.33 15.04
N ARG A 405 35.87 -39.00 16.21
CA ARG A 405 35.33 -40.35 16.37
C ARG A 405 33.83 -40.29 16.60
N VAL A 406 33.06 -40.92 15.70
CA VAL A 406 31.60 -41.01 15.77
C VAL A 406 31.21 -42.31 16.48
N GLY A 407 30.25 -42.23 17.39
CA GLY A 407 29.77 -43.38 18.15
C GLY A 407 28.75 -44.23 17.38
N ALA A 408 28.79 -45.55 17.61
CA ALA A 408 27.79 -46.45 17.04
C ALA A 408 26.38 -46.12 17.54
N ASN A 409 25.40 -46.24 16.64
CA ASN A 409 23.98 -45.91 16.81
C ASN A 409 23.68 -44.43 17.09
N TRP A 410 24.64 -43.52 16.84
CA TRP A 410 24.37 -42.09 16.94
C TRP A 410 23.43 -41.61 15.84
N ARG A 411 22.45 -40.80 16.22
CA ARG A 411 21.58 -40.09 15.27
C ARG A 411 22.36 -38.96 14.58
N PRO A 412 21.93 -38.51 13.38
CA PRO A 412 22.59 -37.42 12.67
C PRO A 412 22.87 -36.18 13.53
N HIS A 413 21.91 -35.69 14.33
CA HIS A 413 22.12 -34.52 15.19
C HIS A 413 23.22 -34.73 16.25
N GLN A 414 23.45 -35.96 16.73
CA GLN A 414 24.49 -36.22 17.73
C GLN A 414 25.88 -36.14 17.10
N THR A 415 26.01 -36.66 15.88
CA THR A 415 27.22 -36.52 15.06
C THR A 415 27.45 -35.05 14.71
N ALA A 416 26.40 -34.33 14.27
CA ALA A 416 26.46 -32.90 13.94
C ALA A 416 26.89 -32.04 15.15
N ALA A 417 26.30 -32.27 16.32
CA ALA A 417 26.65 -31.57 17.55
C ALA A 417 28.11 -31.81 17.96
N LEU A 418 28.63 -33.04 17.79
CA LEU A 418 30.05 -33.30 18.04
C LEU A 418 30.95 -32.60 17.03
N ILE A 419 30.60 -32.62 15.74
CA ILE A 419 31.33 -31.89 14.70
C ILE A 419 31.37 -30.40 15.06
N GLY A 420 30.23 -29.82 15.41
CA GLY A 420 30.14 -28.42 15.80
C GLY A 420 31.04 -28.07 16.97
N ALA A 421 30.97 -28.84 18.07
CA ALA A 421 31.83 -28.60 19.24
C ALA A 421 33.34 -28.67 18.92
N VAL A 422 33.75 -29.56 18.00
CA VAL A 422 35.16 -29.66 17.57
C VAL A 422 35.57 -28.49 16.67
N VAL A 423 34.67 -28.04 15.79
CA VAL A 423 34.89 -26.89 14.91
C VAL A 423 34.94 -25.58 15.70
N GLU A 424 34.06 -25.40 16.68
CA GLU A 424 34.08 -24.26 17.61
C GLU A 424 35.40 -24.22 18.40
N ALA A 425 35.86 -25.38 18.89
CA ALA A 425 37.16 -25.49 19.57
C ALA A 425 38.34 -25.15 18.64
N ALA A 426 38.16 -25.22 17.32
CA ALA A 426 39.13 -24.78 16.32
C ALA A 426 39.03 -23.28 15.98
N GLY A 427 38.11 -22.54 16.60
CA GLY A 427 38.00 -21.08 16.51
C GLY A 427 36.99 -20.56 15.48
N PHE A 428 36.09 -21.41 14.99
CA PHE A 428 35.02 -21.03 14.06
C PHE A 428 33.68 -20.85 14.79
N ALA A 429 32.76 -20.12 14.18
CA ALA A 429 31.37 -20.09 14.63
C ALA A 429 30.61 -21.25 13.96
N VAL A 430 29.66 -21.84 14.67
CA VAL A 430 28.89 -22.98 14.18
C VAL A 430 27.42 -22.84 14.53
N GLU A 431 26.57 -23.18 13.59
CA GLU A 431 25.15 -23.45 13.84
C GLU A 431 24.83 -24.90 13.48
N VAL A 432 24.13 -25.58 14.39
CA VAL A 432 23.66 -26.96 14.18
C VAL A 432 22.14 -26.95 14.15
N SER A 433 21.56 -27.48 13.08
CA SER A 433 20.10 -27.59 12.89
C SER A 433 19.70 -29.01 12.55
N GLU A 434 18.53 -29.45 13.02
CA GLU A 434 17.98 -30.78 12.75
C GLU A 434 16.78 -30.64 11.81
N ASN A 435 16.87 -31.29 10.64
CA ASN A 435 15.88 -31.15 9.57
C ASN A 435 14.71 -32.14 9.74
N ALA A 436 13.58 -31.80 9.13
CA ALA A 436 12.45 -32.72 9.02
C ALA A 436 12.83 -34.00 8.24
N PRO A 437 12.17 -35.14 8.48
CA PRO A 437 12.36 -36.35 7.68
C PRO A 437 11.91 -36.13 6.22
N VAL A 438 12.73 -36.57 5.27
CA VAL A 438 12.52 -36.34 3.82
C VAL A 438 11.92 -37.52 3.05
N ASP A 439 11.64 -38.64 3.74
CA ASP A 439 10.95 -39.80 3.17
C ASP A 439 10.27 -40.63 4.27
N TYR A 440 9.29 -41.45 3.89
CA TYR A 440 8.62 -42.39 4.78
C TYR A 440 9.61 -43.41 5.36
N GLY A 441 9.88 -43.29 6.65
CA GLY A 441 10.79 -44.18 7.38
C GLY A 441 12.23 -43.68 7.45
N ALA A 442 12.55 -42.54 6.82
CA ALA A 442 13.79 -41.82 7.11
C ALA A 442 13.75 -41.21 8.52
N GLY A 443 14.92 -41.12 9.16
CA GLY A 443 15.09 -40.33 10.37
C GLY A 443 15.10 -38.82 10.08
N ARG A 444 15.49 -38.04 11.08
CA ARG A 444 15.83 -36.62 10.92
C ARG A 444 17.31 -36.48 10.56
N SER A 445 17.62 -35.73 9.49
CA SER A 445 18.99 -35.35 9.14
C SER A 445 19.43 -34.13 9.95
N ALA A 446 20.70 -33.74 9.86
CA ALA A 446 21.20 -32.56 10.54
C ALA A 446 22.24 -31.82 9.70
N ASP A 447 22.23 -30.50 9.78
CA ASP A 447 23.22 -29.65 9.12
C ASP A 447 24.16 -29.00 10.15
N VAL A 448 25.40 -28.76 9.74
CA VAL A 448 26.41 -28.01 10.46
C VAL A 448 26.86 -26.86 9.56
N LEU A 449 26.30 -25.68 9.78
CA LEU A 449 26.76 -24.45 9.13
C LEU A 449 28.01 -23.95 9.86
N ILE A 450 29.09 -23.72 9.12
CA ILE A 450 30.35 -23.24 9.68
C ILE A 450 30.60 -21.84 9.16
N LEU A 451 30.90 -20.91 10.06
CA LEU A 451 31.21 -19.51 9.76
C LEU A 451 32.56 -19.14 10.39
N ASP A 452 33.18 -18.07 9.90
CA ASP A 452 34.34 -17.50 10.57
C ASP A 452 33.92 -16.77 11.86
N ALA A 453 34.90 -16.31 12.64
CA ALA A 453 34.63 -15.62 13.90
C ALA A 453 33.91 -14.27 13.74
N ALA A 454 33.86 -13.71 12.52
CA ALA A 454 33.12 -12.51 12.18
C ALA A 454 31.72 -12.81 11.60
N GLY A 455 31.34 -14.09 11.48
CA GLY A 455 30.07 -14.53 10.91
C GLY A 455 30.08 -14.66 9.38
N GLY A 456 31.24 -14.56 8.73
CA GLY A 456 31.38 -14.74 7.28
C GLY A 456 31.45 -16.21 6.86
N PRO A 457 31.09 -16.53 5.60
CA PRO A 457 31.14 -17.90 5.09
C PRO A 457 32.58 -18.43 5.03
N VAL A 458 32.75 -19.73 5.23
CA VAL A 458 34.05 -20.43 5.14
C VAL A 458 34.08 -21.39 3.95
N ARG A 459 35.27 -21.93 3.69
CA ARG A 459 35.45 -23.02 2.72
C ARG A 459 35.76 -24.33 3.41
N ILE A 460 34.84 -25.28 3.29
CA ILE A 460 34.95 -26.67 3.67
C ILE A 460 35.54 -27.45 2.50
N GLY A 461 36.44 -28.38 2.80
CA GLY A 461 37.02 -29.26 1.78
C GLY A 461 37.52 -30.56 2.36
N HIS A 462 37.92 -31.48 1.48
CA HIS A 462 38.47 -32.77 1.88
C HIS A 462 39.85 -32.63 2.55
N ALA A 463 40.08 -33.44 3.58
CA ALA A 463 41.40 -33.58 4.21
C ALA A 463 42.31 -34.52 3.38
N GLY A 464 42.87 -34.00 2.29
CA GLY A 464 43.62 -34.80 1.31
C GLY A 464 42.70 -35.74 0.54
N ASP A 465 43.17 -36.96 0.22
CA ASP A 465 42.39 -37.96 -0.53
C ASP A 465 41.45 -38.81 0.35
N ALA A 466 41.30 -38.46 1.63
CA ALA A 466 40.45 -39.21 2.56
C ALA A 466 38.95 -38.88 2.34
N PRO A 467 38.04 -39.87 2.49
CA PRO A 467 36.61 -39.59 2.51
C PRO A 467 36.25 -38.74 3.73
N LEU A 468 35.17 -37.95 3.62
CA LEU A 468 34.68 -37.10 4.71
C LEU A 468 34.33 -37.91 5.97
N SER A 469 33.76 -39.09 5.76
CA SER A 469 33.42 -40.07 6.80
C SER A 469 33.88 -41.45 6.39
N THR A 470 34.35 -42.21 7.37
CA THR A 470 34.63 -43.66 7.24
C THR A 470 33.49 -44.53 7.78
N ASP A 471 32.41 -43.91 8.25
CA ASP A 471 31.21 -44.62 8.67
C ASP A 471 30.51 -45.24 7.45
N PRO A 472 30.25 -46.56 7.44
CA PRO A 472 29.62 -47.24 6.31
C PRO A 472 28.10 -47.04 6.19
N ARG A 473 27.46 -46.36 7.16
CA ARG A 473 25.99 -46.15 7.20
C ARG A 473 25.59 -44.69 7.16
N GLN A 474 26.25 -43.83 7.94
CA GLN A 474 25.86 -42.43 8.04
C GLN A 474 26.72 -41.59 7.10
N SER A 475 26.08 -41.06 6.06
CA SER A 475 26.70 -40.21 5.05
C SER A 475 27.04 -38.82 5.60
N LEU A 476 28.09 -38.21 5.03
CA LEU A 476 28.45 -36.83 5.26
C LEU A 476 28.70 -36.16 3.91
N THR A 477 27.99 -35.07 3.65
CA THR A 477 28.05 -34.35 2.36
C THR A 477 28.39 -32.89 2.62
N ILE A 478 29.21 -32.29 1.76
CA ILE A 478 29.45 -30.84 1.78
C ILE A 478 28.32 -30.18 0.98
N GLY A 479 27.62 -29.24 1.61
CA GLY A 479 26.65 -28.39 0.94
C GLY A 479 27.37 -27.22 0.27
N GLU A 480 27.19 -27.10 -1.04
CA GLU A 480 27.59 -25.97 -1.87
C GLU A 480 26.48 -25.70 -2.89
N LEU A 481 26.39 -24.47 -3.38
CA LEU A 481 25.40 -24.11 -4.40
C LEU A 481 26.08 -23.94 -5.77
N ASP A 482 25.76 -24.82 -6.72
CA ASP A 482 26.14 -24.67 -8.13
C ASP A 482 24.90 -24.31 -8.95
N LEU A 483 24.85 -23.08 -9.48
CA LEU A 483 23.74 -22.65 -10.34
C LEU A 483 24.06 -22.78 -11.83
N THR A 484 25.21 -23.35 -12.18
CA THR A 484 25.60 -23.58 -13.58
C THR A 484 24.86 -24.76 -14.21
N ASP A 485 24.50 -25.77 -13.43
CA ASP A 485 23.68 -26.91 -13.83
C ASP A 485 22.23 -26.86 -13.33
N ARG A 486 21.83 -25.72 -12.74
CA ARG A 486 20.49 -25.33 -12.23
C ARG A 486 20.26 -25.80 -10.79
N LEU A 487 19.35 -25.12 -10.09
CA LEU A 487 18.98 -25.54 -8.73
C LEU A 487 18.15 -26.83 -8.78
N THR A 488 18.49 -27.80 -7.94
CA THR A 488 17.67 -28.98 -7.71
C THR A 488 16.45 -28.60 -6.87
N GLU A 489 15.26 -28.62 -7.46
CA GLU A 489 13.99 -28.41 -6.76
C GLU A 489 13.69 -29.50 -5.73
N PHE A 490 13.01 -29.14 -4.64
CA PHE A 490 12.40 -30.15 -3.77
C PHE A 490 11.19 -30.80 -4.45
N ASN A 491 10.81 -31.98 -3.96
CA ASN A 491 9.55 -32.62 -4.31
C ASN A 491 8.66 -32.75 -3.06
N ASN A 492 7.45 -33.29 -3.20
CA ASN A 492 6.50 -33.40 -2.08
C ASN A 492 7.02 -34.21 -0.89
N ALA A 493 8.00 -35.11 -1.07
CA ALA A 493 8.61 -35.84 0.04
C ALA A 493 9.67 -34.99 0.78
N THR A 494 10.34 -34.10 0.05
CA THR A 494 11.47 -33.33 0.57
C THR A 494 11.13 -31.87 0.88
N SER A 495 9.90 -31.39 0.63
CA SER A 495 9.50 -29.97 0.84
C SER A 495 9.73 -29.49 2.27
N SER A 496 9.44 -30.35 3.25
CA SER A 496 9.60 -30.01 4.67
C SER A 496 11.05 -29.79 5.13
N ALA A 497 12.04 -30.28 4.37
CA ALA A 497 13.45 -30.03 4.67
C ALA A 497 14.13 -29.13 3.63
N GLY A 498 13.71 -29.20 2.37
CA GLY A 498 14.45 -28.68 1.23
C GLY A 498 15.63 -29.58 0.83
N THR A 499 16.15 -29.35 -0.37
CA THR A 499 17.37 -29.99 -0.86
C THR A 499 18.61 -29.45 -0.14
N LEU A 500 19.74 -30.15 -0.26
CA LEU A 500 21.00 -29.66 0.34
C LEU A 500 21.43 -28.31 -0.24
N GLU A 501 21.20 -28.10 -1.54
CA GLU A 501 21.50 -26.83 -2.23
C GLU A 501 20.65 -25.68 -1.68
N GLU A 502 19.34 -25.89 -1.58
CA GLU A 502 18.40 -24.93 -0.99
C GLU A 502 18.76 -24.60 0.44
N ARG A 503 18.95 -25.60 1.30
CA ARG A 503 19.32 -25.35 2.71
C ARG A 503 20.64 -24.60 2.83
N THR A 504 21.62 -24.89 1.96
CA THR A 504 22.89 -24.16 1.92
C THR A 504 22.67 -22.71 1.51
N MET A 505 21.81 -22.45 0.52
CA MET A 505 21.44 -21.11 0.07
C MET A 505 20.79 -20.30 1.19
N TYR A 506 19.68 -20.81 1.74
CA TYR A 506 18.88 -20.10 2.72
C TYR A 506 19.64 -19.88 4.03
N LYS A 507 20.29 -20.91 4.57
CA LYS A 507 20.97 -20.78 5.88
C LYS A 507 22.19 -19.86 5.85
N VAL A 508 22.70 -19.52 4.67
CA VAL A 508 23.86 -18.63 4.52
C VAL A 508 23.44 -17.20 4.18
N LEU A 509 22.37 -17.03 3.40
CA LEU A 509 22.02 -15.73 2.80
C LEU A 509 20.75 -15.09 3.37
N ALA A 510 19.83 -15.87 3.96
CA ALA A 510 18.62 -15.32 4.58
C ALA A 510 18.96 -14.49 5.82
N ASP A 511 18.10 -13.53 6.18
CA ASP A 511 18.35 -12.67 7.34
C ASP A 511 18.00 -13.31 8.70
N HIS A 512 17.40 -14.51 8.67
CA HIS A 512 16.91 -15.30 9.80
C HIS A 512 15.85 -14.59 10.67
N ASP A 513 15.35 -13.44 10.25
CA ASP A 513 14.25 -12.73 10.89
C ASP A 513 12.94 -13.35 10.40
N LEU A 514 12.28 -14.11 11.27
CA LEU A 514 11.01 -14.79 10.95
C LEU A 514 9.88 -13.82 10.60
N ALA A 515 10.03 -12.51 10.83
CA ALA A 515 9.08 -11.50 10.37
C ALA A 515 9.30 -11.06 8.90
N THR A 516 10.26 -11.67 8.20
CA THR A 516 10.63 -11.31 6.83
C THR A 516 10.37 -12.46 5.88
N ILE A 517 9.98 -12.11 4.65
CA ILE A 517 9.96 -13.03 3.53
C ILE A 517 11.25 -12.83 2.73
N ASP A 518 12.11 -13.86 2.68
CA ASP A 518 13.29 -13.85 1.81
C ASP A 518 12.95 -14.46 0.44
N LEU A 519 13.07 -13.67 -0.62
CA LEU A 519 12.85 -14.12 -2.00
C LEU A 519 14.19 -14.29 -2.72
N PHE A 520 14.52 -15.51 -3.11
CA PHE A 520 15.69 -15.85 -3.92
C PHE A 520 15.34 -15.99 -5.38
N VAL A 521 16.05 -15.26 -6.25
CA VAL A 521 15.88 -15.32 -7.70
C VAL A 521 17.05 -16.08 -8.32
N ILE A 522 16.73 -17.22 -8.93
CA ILE A 522 17.68 -18.11 -9.60
C ILE A 522 17.42 -18.18 -11.11
N ASN A 523 18.36 -18.78 -11.84
CA ASN A 523 18.24 -18.87 -13.30
C ASN A 523 17.18 -19.89 -13.70
N ARG A 524 17.24 -21.10 -13.14
CA ARG A 524 16.27 -22.17 -13.46
C ARG A 524 16.32 -23.27 -12.41
N PHE A 525 15.20 -23.97 -12.24
CA PHE A 525 15.15 -25.31 -11.65
C PHE A 525 15.61 -26.40 -12.63
N ALA A 526 16.12 -27.52 -12.10
CA ALA A 526 16.67 -28.61 -12.86
C ALA A 526 15.62 -29.39 -13.66
N GLY A 527 14.50 -29.77 -13.03
CA GLY A 527 13.41 -30.55 -13.63
C GLY A 527 12.46 -29.73 -14.52
N GLY A 528 12.49 -28.41 -14.40
CA GLY A 528 11.94 -27.46 -15.38
C GLY A 528 10.42 -27.37 -15.47
N GLY A 529 9.69 -28.06 -14.58
CA GLY A 529 8.23 -27.96 -14.43
C GLY A 529 7.79 -26.96 -13.36
N ARG A 530 8.67 -26.59 -12.42
CA ARG A 530 8.42 -25.60 -11.38
C ARG A 530 8.94 -24.22 -11.78
N GLN A 531 8.28 -23.18 -11.29
CA GLN A 531 8.66 -21.78 -11.48
C GLN A 531 8.90 -21.07 -10.15
N GLY A 532 8.34 -21.59 -9.06
CA GLY A 532 8.49 -21.10 -7.71
C GLY A 532 8.35 -22.21 -6.69
N GLU A 533 8.88 -21.96 -5.50
CA GLU A 533 8.70 -22.77 -4.31
C GLU A 533 8.69 -21.88 -3.06
N ALA A 534 7.91 -22.29 -2.07
CA ALA A 534 7.80 -21.65 -0.77
C ALA A 534 8.12 -22.63 0.36
N PHE A 535 8.88 -22.15 1.35
CA PHE A 535 9.09 -22.80 2.64
C PHE A 535 8.22 -22.12 3.69
N ILE A 536 7.33 -22.87 4.32
CA ILE A 536 6.30 -22.37 5.22
C ILE A 536 6.45 -22.95 6.63
N GLU A 537 5.80 -22.33 7.62
CA GLU A 537 5.86 -22.80 9.01
C GLU A 537 5.20 -24.16 9.23
N HIS A 538 4.07 -24.40 8.55
CA HIS A 538 3.31 -25.64 8.62
C HIS A 538 4.17 -26.89 8.38
N ASP A 539 5.20 -26.77 7.54
CA ASP A 539 6.08 -27.87 7.17
C ASP A 539 7.05 -28.26 8.29
N HIS A 540 7.17 -27.45 9.35
CA HIS A 540 8.05 -27.67 10.49
C HIS A 540 9.52 -27.91 10.11
N GLY A 541 9.93 -27.26 9.02
CA GLY A 541 11.29 -27.27 8.48
C GLY A 541 12.26 -26.37 9.22
N THR A 542 13.52 -26.39 8.79
CA THR A 542 14.57 -25.49 9.31
C THR A 542 14.73 -24.22 8.48
N VAL A 543 14.14 -24.21 7.28
CA VAL A 543 13.99 -23.02 6.43
C VAL A 543 12.54 -22.61 6.55
N LEU A 544 12.30 -21.33 6.86
CA LEU A 544 10.98 -20.75 7.09
C LEU A 544 10.88 -19.41 6.36
N ASN A 545 9.68 -19.07 5.91
CA ASN A 545 9.34 -17.77 5.33
C ASN A 545 10.24 -17.39 4.14
N ALA A 546 10.62 -18.39 3.35
CA ALA A 546 11.58 -18.21 2.27
C ALA A 546 11.03 -18.76 0.96
N LEU A 547 11.30 -18.06 -0.12
CA LEU A 547 10.81 -18.36 -1.46
C LEU A 547 12.00 -18.48 -2.41
N VAL A 548 11.93 -19.39 -3.36
CA VAL A 548 12.82 -19.40 -4.51
C VAL A 548 12.02 -19.34 -5.79
N LEU A 549 12.37 -18.42 -6.67
CA LEU A 549 11.75 -18.26 -7.97
C LEU A 549 12.78 -18.41 -9.07
N ASP A 550 12.38 -19.12 -10.10
CA ASP A 550 13.12 -19.22 -11.34
C ASP A 550 12.88 -17.99 -12.22
N ARG A 551 13.78 -17.76 -13.18
CA ARG A 551 13.66 -16.63 -14.09
C ARG A 551 12.37 -16.63 -14.92
N THR A 552 11.73 -17.78 -15.11
CA THR A 552 10.53 -17.96 -15.92
C THR A 552 9.33 -17.40 -15.16
N GLY A 553 9.20 -17.75 -13.88
CA GLY A 553 8.17 -17.20 -12.99
C GLY A 553 8.25 -15.66 -12.91
N ILE A 554 9.45 -15.11 -12.69
CA ILE A 554 9.64 -13.66 -12.65
C ILE A 554 9.29 -13.00 -13.98
N ARG A 555 9.70 -13.57 -15.12
CA ARG A 555 9.44 -12.96 -16.45
C ARG A 555 7.97 -12.89 -16.81
N GLN A 556 7.15 -13.80 -16.28
CA GLN A 556 5.72 -13.80 -16.54
C GLN A 556 5.00 -12.71 -15.73
N THR A 557 5.59 -12.20 -14.63
CA THR A 557 5.05 -11.10 -13.80
C THR A 557 3.53 -11.22 -13.61
N ARG A 558 2.76 -10.27 -14.16
CA ARG A 558 1.30 -10.13 -14.05
C ARG A 558 0.51 -11.13 -14.91
N GLN A 559 1.17 -12.03 -15.64
CA GLN A 559 0.52 -13.13 -16.37
C GLN A 559 0.36 -14.38 -15.50
N ALA A 560 1.35 -14.68 -14.65
CA ALA A 560 1.37 -15.88 -13.83
C ALA A 560 1.25 -15.58 -12.33
N TRP A 561 1.68 -14.38 -11.89
CA TRP A 561 1.73 -13.96 -10.49
C TRP A 561 2.45 -14.97 -9.58
N THR A 562 3.39 -15.74 -10.14
CA THR A 562 4.11 -16.82 -9.44
C THR A 562 4.68 -16.32 -8.12
N GLN A 563 5.33 -15.15 -8.13
CA GLN A 563 5.89 -14.59 -6.93
C GLN A 563 4.84 -14.35 -5.83
N SER A 564 3.74 -13.68 -6.17
CA SER A 564 2.69 -13.36 -5.20
C SER A 564 1.96 -14.63 -4.73
N HIS A 565 1.86 -15.66 -5.58
CA HIS A 565 1.35 -16.98 -5.22
C HIS A 565 2.24 -17.67 -4.19
N GLU A 566 3.55 -17.75 -4.42
CA GLU A 566 4.48 -18.34 -3.44
C GLU A 566 4.49 -17.57 -2.12
N ALA A 567 4.43 -16.23 -2.17
CA ALA A 567 4.25 -15.41 -0.96
C ALA A 567 2.92 -15.71 -0.24
N GLY A 568 1.91 -16.16 -0.98
CA GLY A 568 0.61 -16.55 -0.44
C GLY A 568 0.72 -17.81 0.40
N HIS A 569 1.50 -18.80 -0.02
CA HIS A 569 1.78 -19.99 0.78
C HIS A 569 2.37 -19.64 2.15
N VAL A 570 3.31 -18.68 2.18
CA VAL A 570 3.91 -18.19 3.41
C VAL A 570 2.89 -17.42 4.26
N LEU A 571 2.22 -16.42 3.67
CA LEU A 571 1.33 -15.53 4.43
C LEU A 571 0.06 -16.22 4.94
N LEU A 572 -0.46 -17.21 4.19
CA LEU A 572 -1.62 -18.00 4.58
C LEU A 572 -1.25 -19.19 5.47
N ASP A 573 0.04 -19.52 5.58
CA ASP A 573 0.55 -20.78 6.11
C ASP A 573 -0.27 -21.97 5.55
N ASP A 574 -0.30 -22.09 4.21
CA ASP A 574 -1.06 -23.13 3.51
C ASP A 574 -0.17 -23.92 2.54
N PRO A 575 0.09 -25.22 2.77
CA PRO A 575 0.90 -26.03 1.85
C PRO A 575 0.13 -26.48 0.59
N TYR A 576 -1.18 -26.22 0.51
CA TYR A 576 -2.02 -26.77 -0.55
C TYR A 576 -2.57 -25.71 -1.50
N HIS A 577 -2.73 -26.11 -2.76
CA HIS A 577 -3.54 -25.36 -3.72
C HIS A 577 -5.01 -25.82 -3.65
N PRO A 578 -6.01 -24.91 -3.72
CA PRO A 578 -7.44 -25.25 -3.62
C PRO A 578 -7.96 -26.21 -4.71
N ASP A 579 -7.39 -26.16 -5.91
CA ASP A 579 -7.72 -26.99 -7.07
C ASP A 579 -7.32 -28.47 -6.88
N ASN A 580 -6.42 -28.77 -5.94
CA ASN A 580 -6.13 -30.15 -5.54
C ASN A 580 -7.38 -30.89 -5.01
N PHE A 581 -8.40 -30.16 -4.55
CA PHE A 581 -9.59 -30.71 -3.91
C PHE A 581 -10.92 -30.10 -4.39
N GLY A 582 -10.91 -29.07 -5.23
CA GLY A 582 -12.07 -28.27 -5.63
C GLY A 582 -12.24 -28.11 -7.15
N GLU A 583 -13.20 -27.26 -7.54
CA GLU A 583 -13.31 -26.79 -8.93
C GLU A 583 -12.22 -25.75 -9.20
N ASP A 584 -11.54 -25.89 -10.35
CA ASP A 584 -10.53 -24.96 -10.86
C ASP A 584 -11.13 -23.54 -11.01
N ARG A 585 -10.47 -22.57 -10.38
CA ARG A 585 -10.84 -21.14 -10.33
C ARG A 585 -9.60 -20.33 -10.70
N PRO A 586 -9.26 -20.24 -11.99
CA PRO A 586 -7.98 -19.71 -12.44
C PRO A 586 -7.73 -18.23 -12.08
N TRP A 587 -8.78 -17.47 -11.71
CA TRP A 587 -8.67 -16.08 -11.25
C TRP A 587 -8.29 -15.93 -9.78
N LEU A 588 -8.26 -17.01 -8.99
CA LEU A 588 -7.76 -16.97 -7.62
C LEU A 588 -6.24 -17.04 -7.59
N LEU A 589 -5.63 -16.37 -6.60
CA LEU A 589 -4.19 -16.33 -6.45
C LEU A 589 -3.64 -17.71 -6.11
N MET A 590 -4.26 -18.44 -5.17
CA MET A 590 -3.74 -19.69 -4.64
C MET A 590 -4.04 -20.94 -5.48
N ASP A 591 -4.75 -20.81 -6.60
CA ASP A 591 -5.01 -21.92 -7.51
C ASP A 591 -3.73 -22.34 -8.24
N ALA A 592 -3.39 -23.64 -8.33
CA ALA A 592 -2.13 -24.09 -8.94
C ALA A 592 -2.08 -23.83 -10.46
N ASP A 593 -3.22 -24.01 -11.13
CA ASP A 593 -3.39 -23.72 -12.56
C ASP A 593 -3.38 -22.21 -12.83
N ALA A 594 -3.33 -21.38 -11.77
CA ALA A 594 -3.10 -19.96 -11.89
C ALA A 594 -1.76 -19.62 -12.57
N SER A 595 -0.78 -20.52 -12.58
CA SER A 595 0.50 -20.33 -13.30
C SER A 595 0.36 -20.51 -14.82
N LEU A 596 -0.78 -20.96 -15.34
CA LEU A 596 -1.05 -21.00 -16.77
C LEU A 596 -1.25 -19.56 -17.28
N GLY A 597 -0.28 -19.05 -18.04
CA GLY A 597 -0.28 -17.70 -18.61
C GLY A 597 -1.40 -17.37 -19.62
N ASP A 598 -2.39 -18.26 -19.76
CA ASP A 598 -3.59 -18.07 -20.56
C ASP A 598 -4.77 -17.50 -19.75
N VAL A 599 -4.62 -17.38 -18.42
CA VAL A 599 -5.63 -16.73 -17.57
C VAL A 599 -5.59 -15.22 -17.80
N THR A 600 -6.58 -14.74 -18.55
CA THR A 600 -6.74 -13.33 -18.87
C THR A 600 -7.55 -12.63 -17.78
N GLY A 601 -6.93 -12.40 -16.62
CA GLY A 601 -7.49 -11.60 -15.54
C GLY A 601 -6.54 -11.47 -14.35
N PRO A 602 -6.66 -10.41 -13.53
CA PRO A 602 -5.86 -10.27 -12.33
C PRO A 602 -6.21 -11.37 -11.32
N LYS A 603 -5.20 -11.82 -10.57
CA LYS A 603 -5.36 -12.83 -9.53
C LYS A 603 -5.92 -12.20 -8.26
N ARG A 604 -6.73 -12.95 -7.53
CA ARG A 604 -7.46 -12.46 -6.35
C ARG A 604 -7.27 -13.36 -5.15
N LEU A 605 -7.22 -12.72 -3.99
CA LEU A 605 -7.48 -13.38 -2.71
C LEU A 605 -8.96 -13.20 -2.40
N SER A 606 -9.60 -14.25 -1.92
CA SER A 606 -10.93 -14.21 -1.34
C SER A 606 -10.89 -13.55 0.05
N ASP A 607 -12.05 -13.12 0.55
CA ASP A 607 -12.19 -12.59 1.92
C ASP A 607 -11.72 -13.60 2.97
N GLU A 608 -11.97 -14.89 2.74
CA GLU A 608 -11.54 -15.99 3.63
C GLU A 608 -10.01 -16.11 3.66
N GLU A 609 -9.36 -15.98 2.50
CA GLU A 609 -7.90 -15.94 2.40
C GLU A 609 -7.34 -14.69 3.09
N CYS A 610 -7.91 -13.50 2.85
CA CYS A 610 -7.48 -12.28 3.56
C CYS A 610 -7.60 -12.43 5.08
N GLN A 611 -8.71 -12.96 5.58
CA GLN A 611 -8.91 -13.24 7.02
C GLN A 611 -7.91 -14.26 7.55
N ARG A 612 -7.56 -15.28 6.75
CA ARG A 612 -6.52 -16.25 7.10
C ARG A 612 -5.15 -15.58 7.19
N VAL A 613 -4.76 -14.74 6.24
CA VAL A 613 -3.49 -14.00 6.32
C VAL A 613 -3.41 -13.18 7.60
N HIS A 614 -4.46 -12.42 7.94
CA HIS A 614 -4.48 -11.64 9.19
C HIS A 614 -4.42 -12.49 10.46
N ARG A 615 -4.87 -13.76 10.41
CA ARG A 615 -4.80 -14.68 11.55
C ARG A 615 -3.45 -15.36 11.68
N GLU A 616 -2.91 -15.89 10.59
CA GLU A 616 -1.68 -16.70 10.60
C GLU A 616 -0.42 -15.82 10.53
N SER A 617 -0.50 -14.65 9.92
CA SER A 617 0.63 -13.73 9.73
C SER A 617 0.44 -12.37 10.41
N GLY A 618 -0.70 -12.11 11.06
CA GLY A 618 -1.02 -10.82 11.68
C GLY A 618 -0.09 -10.39 12.83
N ILE A 619 -0.33 -9.19 13.36
CA ILE A 619 0.46 -8.59 14.45
C ILE A 619 0.50 -9.42 15.74
N ASP A 620 -0.51 -10.27 15.95
CA ASP A 620 -0.65 -11.14 17.12
C ASP A 620 -0.25 -12.60 16.82
N ALA A 621 0.21 -12.89 15.60
CA ALA A 621 0.65 -14.21 15.19
C ALA A 621 2.07 -14.53 15.69
N SER A 622 2.49 -15.79 15.54
CA SER A 622 3.82 -16.26 15.92
C SER A 622 4.37 -17.18 14.84
N PRO A 623 5.27 -16.69 13.96
CA PRO A 623 5.83 -15.34 13.94
C PRO A 623 4.85 -14.29 13.38
N ALA A 624 4.92 -13.06 13.90
CA ALA A 624 4.18 -11.94 13.34
C ALA A 624 4.92 -11.41 12.09
N MET A 625 4.43 -11.79 10.91
CA MET A 625 5.02 -11.37 9.63
C MET A 625 4.48 -10.03 9.13
N LEU A 626 3.27 -9.69 9.55
CA LEU A 626 2.63 -8.42 9.28
C LEU A 626 2.89 -7.45 10.43
N GLN A 627 3.31 -6.25 10.08
CA GLN A 627 3.63 -5.18 11.02
C GLN A 627 2.66 -4.03 10.86
N ARG A 628 2.50 -3.23 11.92
CA ARG A 628 1.77 -1.96 11.82
C ARG A 628 2.50 -1.03 10.87
N TRP A 629 1.76 -0.42 9.94
CA TRP A 629 2.28 0.55 8.99
C TRP A 629 1.84 1.95 9.40
N ASP A 630 2.66 2.66 10.17
CA ASP A 630 2.39 4.06 10.53
C ASP A 630 3.62 4.92 10.71
N GLU A 631 3.37 6.22 10.58
CA GLU A 631 4.23 7.30 11.00
C GLU A 631 3.79 7.91 12.36
N ILE A 632 2.58 7.59 12.86
CA ILE A 632 1.99 8.17 14.08
C ILE A 632 1.88 7.12 15.21
N PRO A 633 2.53 7.32 16.38
CA PRO A 633 2.43 6.41 17.52
C PRO A 633 1.02 6.28 18.08
N ALA A 634 0.64 5.06 18.48
CA ALA A 634 -0.70 4.72 18.99
C ALA A 634 -1.12 5.52 20.24
N GLU A 635 -0.18 5.98 21.07
CA GLU A 635 -0.47 6.83 22.24
C GLU A 635 -1.08 8.20 21.91
N HIS A 636 -1.08 8.61 20.64
CA HIS A 636 -1.66 9.88 20.20
C HIS A 636 -3.11 9.76 19.72
N LEU A 637 -3.67 8.54 19.65
CA LEU A 637 -5.05 8.31 19.25
C LEU A 637 -6.03 8.68 20.38
N ALA A 638 -7.07 9.45 20.07
CA ALA A 638 -8.14 9.71 21.02
C ALA A 638 -9.10 8.51 21.11
N PRO A 639 -9.85 8.36 22.22
CA PRO A 639 -10.96 7.43 22.25
C PRO A 639 -11.98 7.79 21.17
N LEU A 640 -12.49 6.79 20.46
CA LEU A 640 -13.59 6.93 19.52
C LEU A 640 -14.80 7.57 20.24
N ASP A 641 -15.33 8.65 19.67
CA ASP A 641 -16.66 9.15 20.05
C ASP A 641 -17.71 8.17 19.53
N ASP A 642 -18.82 7.98 20.24
CA ASP A 642 -19.94 7.08 19.86
C ASP A 642 -21.05 7.82 19.07
N THR A 643 -20.84 9.09 18.74
CA THR A 643 -21.80 9.85 17.93
C THR A 643 -21.95 9.27 16.53
N ALA A 644 -23.20 9.14 16.08
CA ALA A 644 -23.50 8.78 14.70
C ALA A 644 -23.03 9.88 13.74
N PHE A 645 -22.42 9.46 12.63
CA PHE A 645 -21.99 10.37 11.58
C PHE A 645 -23.20 11.06 10.91
N ASP A 646 -23.16 12.39 10.83
CA ASP A 646 -24.15 13.21 10.13
C ASP A 646 -23.45 13.93 8.96
N PRO A 647 -23.80 13.62 7.70
CA PRO A 647 -23.17 14.26 6.54
C PRO A 647 -23.60 15.73 6.35
N GLY A 648 -24.43 16.27 7.24
CA GLY A 648 -24.73 17.70 7.31
C GLY A 648 -25.75 18.16 6.27
N TYR A 649 -26.59 17.27 5.73
CA TYR A 649 -27.70 17.61 4.84
C TYR A 649 -28.85 16.59 4.92
N PRO A 650 -30.08 16.98 4.51
CA PRO A 650 -31.22 16.06 4.54
C PRO A 650 -31.02 14.88 3.58
N ARG A 651 -31.24 13.66 4.09
CA ARG A 651 -31.23 12.42 3.29
C ARG A 651 -32.64 11.84 3.19
N PRO A 652 -33.01 11.26 2.03
CA PRO A 652 -34.32 10.67 1.80
C PRO A 652 -34.59 9.43 2.65
#